data_AF-A0A8S9BDX9-F1
#
_entry.id   AF-A0A8S9BDX9-F1
#
_cell.length_a   1.000
_cell.length_b   1.000
_cell.length_c   1.000
_cell.angle_alpha   90.00
_cell.angle_beta   90.00
_cell.angle_gamma   90.00
#
_symmetry.space_group_name_H-M   'P 1'
#
loop_
_entity.id
_entity.type
_entity.pdbx_description
1 polymer ?
#
loop_
_entity_poly.entity_id
_entity_poly.type
_entity_poly.pdbx_seq_one_letter_code
_entity_poly.pdbx_strand_id
1 'polypeptide(L)'
;MATSTGPPLTEFARKYGVCGNTNRSGLTPLDPSFPYIGQRLVWDTRNYQRGVLYGFTSEELSRLDCLPTRELNPGNLQNGIIPLLRRENWEAEPCQPDYDRDYMYPLINGRGYWTATNDEVWNAIEPAVILASRMIMSTHLMPWFDALLNGQRRRIDDSRKDRNDLGKRGVERLRSFHSIEGFSPATANTDARDRVLQKLQTVLKFQIGFMDSSEDPEDGDVPGPAAYGLSTWNEEYMRTSEDPQKSWRSFVWLDIDMAEPLLRTDINSADRMMLEWHIANTIVHELMHAISRARNIPEKGFSPFEDYFEEEPVAELGNSFESAINLGATEAFKVSNNILPMGFWHRRYWPTYQDIGKDSEEFVLHSPGPRVSDEFYPIPVLAWQDMQQETFWSVAVRKFGHGLLHYRSLKEGALLIYNVTDPRKKTYESSQPKRFTGREHPFSIVNQRFSSSVQAMEGTLGTAVNRGIDIAAVMTPSDREAMHFGRAFLISSESEAIFWDNSSTQQSNVDNIISTFTVITNNSNTTIDVLHVLFGNLMDLIQKAIANHELMIAALLSSENTNGVTYSNRRTTLLIWNRGTRSFLNRISRLPADAFMNFDQQFLDLERARMYLWAPNDAASGLDSDKAEMQILALADTQAQQGAVALVLIKDNMDLWLKQLNGVFSSAHVHVSKEKWLEYLGDRLSEIVLKDSDTMKDEVFKDALT
;
A
#
# COMPACT_ATOMS: atom_id res chain seq x y z
N MET A 1 6.68 3.94 -48.56
CA MET A 1 6.77 2.77 -47.65
C MET A 1 5.85 3.06 -46.47
N ALA A 2 4.70 2.40 -46.38
CA ALA A 2 3.83 2.54 -45.22
C ALA A 2 4.43 1.72 -44.08
N THR A 3 4.94 2.40 -43.05
CA THR A 3 5.38 1.76 -41.81
C THR A 3 4.16 1.12 -41.13
N SER A 4 4.11 -0.20 -41.11
CA SER A 4 3.18 -0.97 -40.29
C SER A 4 3.52 -0.70 -38.82
N THR A 5 2.92 0.33 -38.22
CA THR A 5 2.95 0.54 -36.78
C THR A 5 1.98 -0.44 -36.14
N GLY A 6 2.51 -1.43 -35.42
CA GLY A 6 1.69 -2.30 -34.58
C GLY A 6 0.87 -1.49 -33.56
N PRO A 7 -0.11 -2.11 -32.89
CA PRO A 7 -0.90 -1.42 -31.87
C PRO A 7 0.02 -0.85 -30.77
N PRO A 8 -0.32 0.32 -30.19
CA PRO A 8 0.52 0.94 -29.16
C PRO A 8 0.67 0.04 -27.94
N LEU A 9 1.77 0.23 -27.21
CA LEU A 9 2.02 -0.46 -25.94
C LEU A 9 0.94 -0.08 -24.92
N THR A 10 0.46 -1.07 -24.17
CA THR A 10 -0.38 -0.82 -22.99
C THR A 10 0.39 -0.05 -21.91
N GLU A 11 -0.33 0.60 -20.97
CA GLU A 11 0.30 1.30 -19.83
C GLU A 11 1.26 0.40 -19.06
N PHE A 12 0.81 -0.81 -18.68
CA PHE A 12 1.65 -1.79 -17.99
C PHE A 12 2.87 -2.22 -18.82
N ALA A 13 2.75 -2.29 -20.15
CA ALA A 13 3.90 -2.60 -21.01
C ALA A 13 4.92 -1.45 -21.08
N ARG A 14 4.47 -0.18 -21.02
CA ARG A 14 5.36 0.99 -20.97
C ARG A 14 6.09 1.08 -19.62
N LYS A 15 5.41 0.76 -18.52
CA LYS A 15 5.96 0.80 -17.16
C LYS A 15 6.85 -0.41 -16.85
N TYR A 16 6.38 -1.62 -17.19
CA TYR A 16 6.96 -2.89 -16.71
C TYR A 16 7.48 -3.82 -17.81
N GLY A 17 7.59 -3.33 -19.04
CA GLY A 17 8.09 -4.09 -20.18
C GLY A 17 7.07 -5.01 -20.84
N VAL A 18 7.40 -5.45 -22.06
CA VAL A 18 6.57 -6.34 -22.90
C VAL A 18 6.82 -7.81 -22.58
N CYS A 19 5.79 -8.65 -22.74
CA CYS A 19 5.93 -10.10 -22.67
C CYS A 19 5.91 -10.72 -24.07
N GLY A 20 7.00 -11.41 -24.42
CA GLY A 20 7.20 -12.00 -25.74
C GLY A 20 7.07 -10.97 -26.87
N ASN A 21 6.42 -11.35 -27.97
CA ASN A 21 6.17 -10.46 -29.12
C ASN A 21 4.83 -9.71 -29.01
N THR A 22 4.32 -9.46 -27.79
CA THR A 22 3.03 -8.79 -27.57
C THR A 22 3.21 -7.30 -27.23
N ASN A 23 2.16 -6.50 -27.39
CA ASN A 23 2.11 -5.11 -26.94
C ASN A 23 1.65 -4.96 -25.47
N ARG A 24 1.69 -6.06 -24.71
CA ARG A 24 1.21 -6.17 -23.32
C ARG A 24 2.32 -6.66 -22.39
N SER A 25 2.20 -6.32 -21.12
CA SER A 25 3.06 -6.91 -20.09
C SER A 25 2.47 -8.26 -19.66
N GLY A 26 3.33 -9.20 -19.27
CA GLY A 26 2.91 -10.43 -18.58
C GLY A 26 2.34 -10.14 -17.19
N LEU A 27 2.56 -8.93 -16.69
CA LEU A 27 2.16 -8.46 -15.37
C LEU A 27 0.88 -7.60 -15.41
N THR A 28 0.25 -7.44 -16.57
CA THR A 28 -1.03 -6.72 -16.69
C THR A 28 -2.11 -7.45 -15.87
N PRO A 29 -2.85 -6.75 -14.98
CA PRO A 29 -4.01 -7.30 -14.30
C PRO A 29 -5.00 -7.88 -15.31
N LEU A 30 -5.49 -9.07 -15.02
CA LEU A 30 -6.47 -9.73 -15.87
C LEU A 30 -7.88 -9.30 -15.46
N ASP A 31 -8.77 -9.26 -16.44
CA ASP A 31 -10.18 -8.99 -16.19
C ASP A 31 -10.77 -10.02 -15.22
N PRO A 32 -11.74 -9.61 -14.39
CA PRO A 32 -12.41 -10.49 -13.45
C PRO A 32 -12.99 -11.68 -14.18
N SER A 33 -12.80 -12.86 -13.60
CA SER A 33 -13.47 -14.06 -14.08
C SER A 33 -14.98 -13.90 -13.88
N PHE A 34 -15.76 -14.10 -14.94
CA PHE A 34 -17.21 -14.17 -14.86
C PHE A 34 -17.70 -15.47 -15.50
N PRO A 35 -18.89 -15.97 -15.12
CA PRO A 35 -19.47 -17.16 -15.72
C PRO A 35 -19.68 -16.97 -17.23
N TYR A 36 -19.20 -17.91 -18.04
CA TYR A 36 -19.35 -17.87 -19.49
C TYR A 36 -19.76 -19.25 -20.01
N ILE A 37 -20.36 -19.26 -21.19
CA ILE A 37 -20.82 -20.49 -21.87
C ILE A 37 -19.76 -20.89 -22.89
N GLY A 38 -19.03 -21.98 -22.67
CA GLY A 38 -18.02 -22.53 -23.59
C GLY A 38 -16.76 -23.09 -22.90
N GLN A 39 -15.73 -23.45 -23.68
CA GLN A 39 -14.42 -23.84 -23.14
C GLN A 39 -13.61 -22.61 -22.71
N ARG A 40 -13.02 -22.65 -21.51
CA ARG A 40 -12.00 -21.69 -21.07
C ARG A 40 -10.73 -22.03 -21.82
N LEU A 41 -10.10 -21.05 -22.47
CA LEU A 41 -8.66 -21.17 -22.64
C LEU A 41 -8.03 -21.24 -21.23
N VAL A 42 -7.09 -22.16 -21.03
CA VAL A 42 -6.23 -22.16 -19.84
C VAL A 42 -5.16 -21.10 -20.07
N TRP A 43 -5.20 -20.00 -19.31
CA TRP A 43 -4.34 -18.84 -19.54
C TRP A 43 -3.04 -18.98 -18.75
N ASP A 44 -1.92 -19.16 -19.47
CA ASP A 44 -0.55 -19.27 -18.95
C ASP A 44 -0.13 -18.06 -18.08
N THR A 45 -0.68 -16.87 -18.36
CA THR A 45 -0.32 -15.61 -17.69
C THR A 45 -0.54 -15.61 -16.17
N ARG A 46 -1.58 -16.26 -15.63
CA ARG A 46 -1.79 -16.31 -14.17
C ARG A 46 -0.71 -17.14 -13.47
N ASN A 47 -0.27 -18.23 -14.10
CA ASN A 47 0.79 -19.08 -13.54
C ASN A 47 2.11 -18.34 -13.54
N TYR A 48 2.41 -17.61 -14.62
CA TYR A 48 3.56 -16.70 -14.68
C TYR A 48 3.52 -15.66 -13.56
N GLN A 49 2.40 -14.93 -13.41
CA GLN A 49 2.25 -13.91 -12.36
C GLN A 49 2.46 -14.49 -10.96
N ARG A 50 1.88 -15.65 -10.66
CA ARG A 50 2.06 -16.33 -9.36
C ARG A 50 3.50 -16.75 -9.11
N GLY A 51 4.24 -17.13 -10.15
CA GLY A 51 5.64 -17.50 -10.05
C GLY A 51 6.55 -16.32 -9.65
N VAL A 52 6.21 -15.10 -10.05
CA VAL A 52 7.04 -13.90 -9.81
C VAL A 52 6.50 -12.97 -8.72
N LEU A 53 5.23 -13.13 -8.30
CA LEU A 53 4.54 -12.32 -7.30
C LEU A 53 4.14 -13.13 -6.06
N TYR A 54 4.99 -14.06 -5.62
CA TYR A 54 4.83 -14.84 -4.38
C TYR A 54 3.47 -15.53 -4.24
N GLY A 55 2.95 -16.07 -5.35
CA GLY A 55 1.66 -16.76 -5.39
C GLY A 55 0.44 -15.86 -5.65
N PHE A 56 0.62 -14.54 -5.76
CA PHE A 56 -0.43 -13.59 -6.14
C PHE A 56 -0.49 -13.41 -7.66
N THR A 57 -1.65 -12.98 -8.16
CA THR A 57 -1.79 -12.42 -9.51
C THR A 57 -1.82 -10.89 -9.43
N SER A 58 -1.51 -10.20 -10.54
CA SER A 58 -1.64 -8.74 -10.61
C SER A 58 -3.10 -8.28 -10.43
N GLU A 59 -4.07 -9.12 -10.82
CA GLU A 59 -5.49 -8.91 -10.57
C GLU A 59 -5.81 -8.87 -9.06
N GLU A 60 -5.28 -9.82 -8.30
CA GLU A 60 -5.46 -9.89 -6.85
C GLU A 60 -4.79 -8.70 -6.14
N LEU A 61 -3.56 -8.35 -6.53
CA LEU A 61 -2.86 -7.18 -5.99
C LEU A 61 -3.57 -5.86 -6.33
N SER A 62 -4.19 -5.74 -7.52
CA SER A 62 -5.00 -4.57 -7.87
C SER A 62 -6.25 -4.45 -6.99
N ARG A 63 -6.92 -5.58 -6.70
CA ARG A 63 -8.08 -5.60 -5.80
C ARG A 63 -7.70 -5.25 -4.36
N LEU A 64 -6.50 -5.62 -3.91
CA LEU A 64 -5.94 -5.22 -2.62
C LEU A 64 -5.43 -3.77 -2.58
N ASP A 65 -5.55 -3.01 -3.69
CA ASP A 65 -4.97 -1.66 -3.84
C ASP A 65 -3.44 -1.63 -3.62
N CYS A 66 -2.74 -2.72 -3.95
CA CYS A 66 -1.29 -2.86 -3.81
C CYS A 66 -0.52 -2.59 -5.11
N LEU A 67 -1.20 -2.10 -6.14
CA LEU A 67 -0.59 -1.68 -7.40
C LEU A 67 -0.85 -0.18 -7.64
N PRO A 68 0.12 0.57 -8.19
CA PRO A 68 0.00 2.00 -8.47
C PRO A 68 -0.86 2.26 -9.73
N THR A 69 -2.15 1.93 -9.65
CA THR A 69 -3.11 2.02 -10.78
C THR A 69 -4.06 3.22 -10.70
N ARG A 70 -3.85 4.14 -9.76
CA ARG A 70 -4.70 5.33 -9.55
C ARG A 70 -3.87 6.50 -9.02
N GLU A 71 -4.44 7.69 -9.08
CA GLU A 71 -3.86 8.85 -8.41
C GLU A 71 -4.11 8.78 -6.88
N LEU A 72 -3.14 9.30 -6.13
CA LEU A 72 -3.18 9.57 -4.71
C LEU A 72 -3.35 11.08 -4.47
N ASN A 73 -3.82 11.42 -3.27
CA ASN A 73 -3.85 12.82 -2.84
C ASN A 73 -2.43 13.37 -2.73
N PRO A 74 -2.17 14.62 -3.16
CA PRO A 74 -0.85 15.23 -3.02
C PRO A 74 -0.34 15.22 -1.57
N GLY A 75 0.97 15.07 -1.41
CA GLY A 75 1.62 15.20 -0.11
C GLY A 75 1.45 16.60 0.46
N ASN A 76 1.28 16.71 1.77
CA ASN A 76 1.09 18.00 2.44
C ASN A 76 1.99 18.16 3.68
N LEU A 77 3.10 17.41 3.75
CA LEU A 77 4.12 17.53 4.79
C LEU A 77 4.54 19.00 4.95
N GLN A 78 4.50 19.50 6.18
CA GLN A 78 4.78 20.90 6.50
C GLN A 78 6.19 21.12 7.03
N ASN A 79 7.01 20.07 7.14
CA ASN A 79 8.40 20.22 7.57
C ASN A 79 9.29 20.69 6.43
N GLY A 80 10.33 21.43 6.78
CA GLY A 80 11.47 21.64 5.89
C GLY A 80 12.44 20.46 5.87
N ILE A 81 13.47 20.61 5.06
CA ILE A 81 14.63 19.72 5.03
C ILE A 81 15.55 20.04 6.21
N ILE A 82 15.94 19.01 6.98
CA ILE A 82 16.85 19.19 8.12
C ILE A 82 18.22 19.67 7.66
N PRO A 83 18.97 20.45 8.47
CA PRO A 83 20.27 21.02 8.08
C PRO A 83 21.25 20.04 7.45
N LEU A 84 21.24 18.78 7.87
CA LEU A 84 22.12 17.73 7.36
C LEU A 84 21.82 17.31 5.91
N LEU A 85 20.55 17.33 5.50
CA LEU A 85 20.10 16.80 4.20
C LEU A 85 19.85 17.90 3.16
N ARG A 86 20.13 19.17 3.49
CA ARG A 86 19.89 20.30 2.59
C ARG A 86 20.74 20.18 1.33
N ARG A 87 20.23 20.77 0.25
CA ARG A 87 20.82 20.76 -1.10
C ARG A 87 22.32 21.09 -1.11
N GLU A 88 22.77 22.03 -0.28
CA GLU A 88 24.17 22.44 -0.18
C GLU A 88 25.13 21.36 0.36
N ASN A 89 24.62 20.31 0.99
CA ASN A 89 25.43 19.19 1.49
C ASN A 89 25.46 18.01 0.51
N TRP A 90 24.90 18.15 -0.69
CA TRP A 90 24.98 17.10 -1.70
C TRP A 90 26.25 17.26 -2.55
N GLU A 91 26.69 16.16 -3.16
CA GLU A 91 27.82 16.16 -4.08
C GLU A 91 27.52 17.05 -5.29
N ALA A 92 28.35 18.08 -5.46
CA ALA A 92 28.32 19.02 -6.58
C ALA A 92 29.41 18.73 -7.61
N GLU A 93 30.52 18.17 -7.15
CA GLU A 93 31.73 17.83 -7.90
C GLU A 93 32.27 16.52 -7.31
N PRO A 94 33.03 15.71 -8.07
CA PRO A 94 33.63 14.47 -7.58
C PRO A 94 34.40 14.72 -6.27
N CYS A 95 34.25 13.81 -5.32
CA CYS A 95 34.77 13.96 -3.95
C CYS A 95 36.31 13.80 -3.82
N GLN A 96 37.10 14.30 -4.77
CA GLN A 96 38.55 14.31 -4.64
C GLN A 96 39.04 15.33 -3.58
N PRO A 97 40.13 15.06 -2.86
CA PRO A 97 40.97 13.86 -2.89
C PRO A 97 40.50 12.75 -1.92
N ASP A 98 39.27 12.83 -1.39
CA ASP A 98 38.76 11.82 -0.44
C ASP A 98 38.59 10.45 -1.11
N TYR A 99 38.29 10.45 -2.40
CA TYR A 99 38.06 9.29 -3.27
C TYR A 99 38.77 9.44 -4.62
N ASP A 100 39.02 8.32 -5.30
CA ASP A 100 39.75 8.29 -6.57
C ASP A 100 38.85 8.66 -7.77
N ARG A 101 37.54 8.39 -7.69
CA ARG A 101 36.56 8.74 -8.74
C ARG A 101 36.61 10.23 -9.09
N ASP A 102 36.78 10.55 -10.37
CA ASP A 102 37.01 11.90 -10.89
C ASP A 102 35.90 12.44 -11.83
N TYR A 103 34.75 11.76 -11.90
CA TYR A 103 33.63 12.13 -12.76
C TYR A 103 32.27 12.06 -12.04
N MET A 104 31.26 12.71 -12.62
CA MET A 104 29.86 12.61 -12.20
C MET A 104 29.06 11.75 -13.18
N TYR A 105 28.03 11.07 -12.70
CA TYR A 105 27.19 10.20 -13.54
C TYR A 105 26.28 11.03 -14.47
N PRO A 106 26.25 10.76 -15.79
CA PRO A 106 25.40 11.52 -16.71
C PRO A 106 23.92 11.12 -16.58
N LEU A 107 23.01 12.07 -16.83
CA LEU A 107 21.59 11.75 -17.00
C LEU A 107 21.35 11.01 -18.32
N ILE A 108 20.44 10.03 -18.34
CA ILE A 108 20.08 9.27 -19.55
C ILE A 108 19.58 10.16 -20.71
N ASN A 109 19.01 11.32 -20.38
CA ASN A 109 18.51 12.30 -21.34
C ASN A 109 19.60 13.25 -21.88
N GLY A 110 20.84 13.16 -21.40
CA GLY A 110 21.97 13.99 -21.78
C GLY A 110 21.92 15.44 -21.25
N ARG A 111 20.99 15.78 -20.36
CA ARG A 111 20.80 17.16 -19.85
C ARG A 111 21.59 17.46 -18.58
N GLY A 112 22.84 16.99 -18.52
CA GLY A 112 23.74 17.19 -17.39
C GLY A 112 23.97 15.90 -16.60
N TYR A 113 24.23 16.05 -15.30
CA TYR A 113 24.67 14.97 -14.43
C TYR A 113 23.69 14.74 -13.27
N TRP A 114 23.79 13.56 -12.67
CA TRP A 114 23.21 13.18 -11.38
C TRP A 114 23.93 13.92 -10.26
N THR A 115 23.45 15.11 -9.96
CA THR A 115 23.88 15.96 -8.85
C THR A 115 22.71 16.79 -8.38
N ALA A 116 22.63 17.06 -7.08
CA ALA A 116 21.62 17.97 -6.54
C ALA A 116 21.75 19.39 -7.09
N THR A 117 22.88 19.80 -7.67
CA THR A 117 23.00 21.12 -8.34
C THR A 117 22.18 21.20 -9.63
N ASN A 118 21.80 20.06 -10.21
CA ASN A 118 20.87 19.99 -11.32
C ASN A 118 19.42 20.12 -10.82
N ASP A 119 18.70 21.16 -11.26
CA ASP A 119 17.31 21.40 -10.82
C ASP A 119 16.36 20.26 -11.23
N GLU A 120 16.60 19.58 -12.35
CA GLU A 120 15.78 18.43 -12.77
C GLU A 120 15.89 17.29 -11.75
N VAL A 121 17.10 17.01 -11.29
CA VAL A 121 17.38 15.99 -10.27
C VAL A 121 16.82 16.43 -8.93
N TRP A 122 17.14 17.64 -8.47
CA TRP A 122 16.71 18.12 -7.15
C TRP A 122 15.18 18.15 -7.02
N ASN A 123 14.47 18.68 -8.01
CA ASN A 123 13.01 18.74 -7.97
C ASN A 123 12.38 17.35 -7.94
N ALA A 124 13.04 16.33 -8.51
CA ALA A 124 12.56 14.95 -8.47
C ALA A 124 12.74 14.32 -7.08
N ILE A 125 13.89 14.53 -6.43
CA ILE A 125 14.21 13.88 -5.14
C ILE A 125 13.78 14.69 -3.91
N GLU A 126 13.54 15.99 -4.03
CA GLU A 126 13.21 16.88 -2.91
C GLU A 126 12.06 16.36 -2.02
N PRO A 127 10.94 15.84 -2.56
CA PRO A 127 9.88 15.25 -1.73
C PRO A 127 10.36 14.07 -0.88
N ALA A 128 11.23 13.21 -1.42
CA ALA A 128 11.85 12.11 -0.68
C ALA A 128 12.75 12.62 0.45
N VAL A 129 13.50 13.69 0.21
CA VAL A 129 14.38 14.32 1.22
C VAL A 129 13.57 14.99 2.34
N ILE A 130 12.43 15.60 2.02
CA ILE A 130 11.47 16.13 3.01
C ILE A 130 10.90 15.00 3.86
N LEU A 131 10.53 13.87 3.25
CA LEU A 131 10.04 12.70 3.97
C LEU A 131 11.13 12.06 4.85
N ALA A 132 12.36 11.91 4.36
CA ALA A 132 13.50 11.44 5.14
C ALA A 132 13.79 12.34 6.35
N SER A 133 13.69 13.67 6.15
CA SER A 133 13.80 14.66 7.22
C SER A 133 12.72 14.44 8.29
N ARG A 134 11.48 14.16 7.89
CA ARG A 134 10.39 13.86 8.81
C ARG A 134 10.65 12.56 9.59
N MET A 135 11.07 11.50 8.90
CA MET A 135 11.41 10.21 9.50
C MET A 135 12.50 10.38 10.55
N ILE A 136 13.64 10.97 10.21
CA ILE A 136 14.77 11.22 11.13
C ILE A 136 14.33 12.03 12.35
N MET A 137 13.56 13.09 12.16
CA MET A 137 13.12 13.93 13.28
C MET A 137 12.15 13.20 14.21
N SER A 138 11.47 12.16 13.76
CA SER A 138 10.57 11.33 14.57
C SER A 138 11.23 10.14 15.27
N THR A 139 12.48 9.79 14.93
CA THR A 139 13.19 8.61 15.49
C THR A 139 13.37 8.66 17.01
N HIS A 140 13.38 9.84 17.62
CA HIS A 140 13.45 10.01 19.08
C HIS A 140 12.30 9.32 19.84
N LEU A 141 11.20 9.00 19.15
CA LEU A 141 10.07 8.25 19.72
C LEU A 141 10.34 6.73 19.80
N MET A 142 11.48 6.25 19.30
CA MET A 142 11.80 4.82 19.19
C MET A 142 12.80 4.38 20.27
N PRO A 143 12.51 3.28 21.01
CA PRO A 143 13.47 2.69 21.94
C PRO A 143 14.77 2.24 21.25
N TRP A 144 14.68 1.81 19.99
CA TRP A 144 15.83 1.39 19.18
C TRP A 144 16.82 2.53 18.96
N PHE A 145 16.33 3.71 18.59
CA PHE A 145 17.20 4.86 18.28
C PHE A 145 17.84 5.43 19.55
N ASP A 146 17.11 5.47 20.66
CA ASP A 146 17.68 5.80 21.95
C ASP A 146 18.75 4.79 22.39
N ALA A 147 18.54 3.49 22.15
CA ALA A 147 19.55 2.46 22.37
C ALA A 147 20.81 2.70 21.53
N LEU A 148 20.64 3.07 20.25
CA LEU A 148 21.76 3.37 19.37
C LEU A 148 22.61 4.52 19.93
N LEU A 149 22.00 5.57 20.47
CA LEU A 149 22.78 6.72 20.97
C LEU A 149 23.32 6.49 22.38
N ASN A 150 22.46 6.01 23.28
CA ASN A 150 22.65 6.06 24.72
C ASN A 150 22.74 4.67 25.39
N GLY A 151 22.32 3.61 24.70
CA GLY A 151 22.27 2.25 25.24
C GLY A 151 23.63 1.69 25.66
N GLN A 152 23.63 0.76 26.61
CA GLN A 152 24.86 0.09 27.04
C GLN A 152 25.40 -0.80 25.91
N ARG A 153 26.72 -0.74 25.66
CA ARG A 153 27.40 -1.68 24.76
C ARG A 153 27.93 -2.88 25.53
N ARG A 154 27.52 -4.08 25.12
CA ARG A 154 27.91 -5.34 25.76
C ARG A 154 28.72 -6.17 24.78
N ARG A 155 29.75 -6.86 25.27
CA ARG A 155 30.47 -7.86 24.46
C ARG A 155 29.52 -9.00 24.11
N ILE A 156 29.56 -9.45 22.85
CA ILE A 156 28.87 -10.68 22.45
C ILE A 156 29.50 -11.87 23.17
N ASP A 157 28.67 -12.66 23.84
CA ASP A 157 29.07 -13.89 24.52
C ASP A 157 29.67 -14.89 23.51
N ASP A 158 30.76 -15.55 23.86
CA ASP A 158 31.43 -16.49 22.97
C ASP A 158 30.55 -17.71 22.65
N SER A 159 29.57 -18.04 23.50
CA SER A 159 28.55 -19.07 23.25
C SER A 159 27.62 -18.74 22.07
N ARG A 160 27.50 -17.46 21.69
CA ARG A 160 26.70 -17.02 20.54
C ARG A 160 27.48 -17.01 19.22
N LYS A 161 28.80 -17.20 19.26
CA LYS A 161 29.68 -17.07 18.08
C LYS A 161 30.05 -18.43 17.52
N ASP A 162 30.07 -18.58 16.20
CA ASP A 162 30.51 -19.85 15.60
C ASP A 162 31.91 -20.21 16.11
N ARG A 163 32.13 -21.48 16.46
CA ARG A 163 33.43 -21.95 16.96
C ARG A 163 34.55 -21.72 15.95
N ASN A 164 34.24 -21.78 14.65
CA ASN A 164 35.20 -21.51 13.59
C ASN A 164 35.55 -20.02 13.48
N ASP A 165 34.69 -19.14 13.99
CA ASP A 165 34.89 -17.71 13.99
C ASP A 165 35.73 -17.21 15.17
N LEU A 166 35.83 -17.99 16.26
CA LEU A 166 36.58 -17.60 17.48
C LEU A 166 38.07 -17.33 17.24
N GLY A 167 38.64 -17.84 16.14
CA GLY A 167 40.01 -17.56 15.72
C GLY A 167 40.16 -16.39 14.74
N LYS A 168 39.06 -15.85 14.20
CA LYS A 168 39.09 -14.76 13.21
C LYS A 168 39.41 -13.44 13.88
N ARG A 169 40.17 -12.60 13.17
CA ARG A 169 40.54 -11.26 13.66
C ARG A 169 39.28 -10.43 13.92
N GLY A 170 39.13 -9.91 15.15
CA GLY A 170 38.07 -8.97 15.48
C GLY A 170 36.81 -9.57 16.11
N VAL A 171 36.72 -10.90 16.20
CA VAL A 171 35.62 -11.61 16.87
C VAL A 171 35.47 -11.23 18.36
N GLU A 172 36.57 -10.81 19.00
CA GLU A 172 36.62 -10.29 20.36
C GLU A 172 36.07 -8.86 20.50
N ARG A 173 35.99 -8.13 19.38
CA ARG A 173 35.50 -6.75 19.31
C ARG A 173 34.01 -6.64 19.04
N LEU A 174 33.32 -7.74 18.68
CA LEU A 174 31.86 -7.74 18.47
C LEU A 174 31.12 -7.26 19.73
N ARG A 175 30.18 -6.33 19.54
CA ARG A 175 29.34 -5.74 20.60
C ARG A 175 27.88 -5.72 20.20
N SER A 176 27.00 -5.71 21.19
CA SER A 176 25.58 -5.38 21.02
C SER A 176 25.20 -4.14 21.81
N PHE A 177 24.19 -3.41 21.33
CA PHE A 177 23.54 -2.31 22.04
C PHE A 177 22.11 -2.69 22.44
N HIS A 178 21.65 -2.15 23.56
CA HIS A 178 20.43 -2.61 24.23
C HIS A 178 19.53 -1.42 24.56
N SER A 179 18.21 -1.61 24.41
CA SER A 179 17.22 -0.61 24.82
C SER A 179 17.31 -0.30 26.31
N ILE A 180 17.01 0.96 26.63
CA ILE A 180 17.02 1.45 28.01
C ILE A 180 15.72 1.05 28.70
N GLU A 181 15.83 0.43 29.87
CA GLU A 181 14.67 0.04 30.67
C GLU A 181 13.83 1.28 31.05
N GLY A 182 12.51 1.18 30.86
CA GLY A 182 11.60 2.29 31.15
C GLY A 182 11.57 3.40 30.10
N PHE A 183 12.08 3.17 28.89
CA PHE A 183 11.94 4.12 27.78
C PHE A 183 10.47 4.55 27.61
N SER A 184 10.27 5.87 27.50
CA SER A 184 8.97 6.48 27.27
C SER A 184 9.10 7.54 26.18
N PRO A 185 8.35 7.42 25.06
CA PRO A 185 8.34 8.43 24.01
C PRO A 185 7.97 9.82 24.53
N ALA A 186 7.11 9.90 25.55
CA ALA A 186 6.64 11.16 26.13
C ALA A 186 7.74 11.95 26.86
N THR A 187 8.83 11.30 27.25
CA THR A 187 9.96 11.90 27.97
C THR A 187 11.28 11.76 27.21
N ALA A 188 11.24 11.35 25.94
CA ALA A 188 12.44 11.14 25.14
C ALA A 188 13.19 12.47 24.91
N ASN A 189 14.48 12.48 25.20
CA ASN A 189 15.33 13.66 25.02
C ASN A 189 15.90 13.71 23.59
N THR A 190 15.70 14.81 22.89
CA THR A 190 16.22 15.04 21.54
C THR A 190 17.68 15.52 21.49
N ASP A 191 18.27 15.95 22.60
CA ASP A 191 19.61 16.54 22.62
C ASP A 191 20.69 15.60 22.07
N ALA A 192 20.58 14.29 22.36
CA ALA A 192 21.56 13.31 21.87
C ALA A 192 21.50 13.17 20.34
N ARG A 193 20.29 13.16 19.78
CA ARG A 193 20.06 13.18 18.33
C ARG A 193 20.65 14.45 17.73
N ASP A 194 20.31 15.60 18.30
CA ASP A 194 20.72 16.89 17.72
C ASP A 194 22.25 17.06 17.77
N ARG A 195 22.91 16.61 18.84
CA ARG A 195 24.37 16.59 18.93
C ARG A 195 25.02 15.67 17.90
N VAL A 196 24.50 14.46 17.66
CA VAL A 196 25.11 13.55 16.69
C VAL A 196 24.90 14.02 15.25
N LEU A 197 23.73 14.56 14.92
CA LEU A 197 23.47 15.17 13.62
C LEU A 197 24.34 16.42 13.40
N GLN A 198 24.51 17.26 14.43
CA GLN A 198 25.43 18.40 14.37
C GLN A 198 26.88 17.94 14.17
N LYS A 199 27.29 16.85 14.83
CA LYS A 199 28.63 16.29 14.66
C LYS A 199 28.86 15.76 13.25
N LEU A 200 27.88 15.06 12.67
CA LEU A 200 27.92 14.63 11.27
C LEU A 200 28.11 15.83 10.34
N GLN A 201 27.34 16.90 10.55
CA GLN A 201 27.41 18.08 9.71
C GLN A 201 28.73 18.86 9.87
N THR A 202 29.20 19.07 11.10
CA THR A 202 30.29 20.04 11.38
C THR A 202 31.67 19.42 11.51
N VAL A 203 31.75 18.18 12.00
CA VAL A 203 33.02 17.46 12.22
C VAL A 203 33.32 16.51 11.07
N LEU A 204 32.31 15.74 10.65
CA LEU A 204 32.45 14.76 9.56
C LEU A 204 32.01 15.31 8.20
N LYS A 205 31.69 16.62 8.11
CA LYS A 205 31.32 17.32 6.87
C LYS A 205 30.46 16.44 5.94
N PHE A 206 29.41 15.86 6.52
CA PHE A 206 28.60 14.83 5.89
C PHE A 206 28.07 15.28 4.52
N GLN A 207 28.12 14.39 3.53
CA GLN A 207 27.56 14.63 2.20
C GLN A 207 26.72 13.48 1.68
N ILE A 208 25.84 13.78 0.72
CA ILE A 208 25.04 12.80 -0.01
C ILE A 208 25.37 12.89 -1.50
N GLY A 209 25.59 11.75 -2.15
CA GLY A 209 25.82 11.67 -3.59
C GLY A 209 24.98 10.58 -4.25
N PHE A 210 25.22 10.41 -5.55
CA PHE A 210 24.61 9.34 -6.33
C PHE A 210 25.69 8.33 -6.73
N MET A 211 25.31 7.07 -6.89
CA MET A 211 26.17 6.00 -7.40
C MET A 211 25.43 5.17 -8.44
N ASP A 212 26.19 4.53 -9.33
CA ASP A 212 25.69 3.42 -10.13
C ASP A 212 25.84 2.14 -9.30
N SER A 213 24.80 1.30 -9.20
CA SER A 213 24.86 0.06 -8.42
C SER A 213 25.90 -0.95 -8.93
N SER A 214 26.48 -0.71 -10.12
CA SER A 214 27.57 -1.48 -10.72
C SER A 214 28.95 -0.83 -10.59
N GLU A 215 29.08 0.26 -9.84
CA GLU A 215 30.33 1.01 -9.61
C GLU A 215 30.52 1.32 -8.11
N ASP A 216 31.72 1.10 -7.55
CA ASP A 216 32.05 1.57 -6.21
C ASP A 216 32.27 3.09 -6.25
N PRO A 217 31.51 3.89 -5.48
CA PRO A 217 31.65 5.34 -5.53
C PRO A 217 32.99 5.86 -4.99
N GLU A 218 33.78 5.03 -4.30
CA GLU A 218 35.11 5.38 -3.77
C GLU A 218 36.22 5.36 -4.83
N ASP A 219 36.22 4.39 -5.75
CA ASP A 219 37.32 4.21 -6.71
C ASP A 219 36.88 4.01 -8.17
N GLY A 220 35.59 3.80 -8.43
CA GLY A 220 35.06 3.56 -9.76
C GLY A 220 35.24 2.12 -10.26
N ASP A 221 35.76 1.21 -9.43
CA ASP A 221 35.87 -0.20 -9.78
C ASP A 221 34.52 -0.92 -9.66
N VAL A 222 34.41 -2.11 -10.27
CA VAL A 222 33.20 -2.92 -10.16
C VAL A 222 33.03 -3.36 -8.70
N PRO A 223 32.00 -2.91 -7.97
CA PRO A 223 31.82 -3.21 -6.57
C PRO A 223 31.28 -4.64 -6.45
N GLY A 224 31.11 -5.05 -5.19
CA GLY A 224 30.38 -6.26 -4.85
C GLY A 224 28.89 -6.23 -5.27
N PRO A 225 28.00 -6.95 -4.58
CA PRO A 225 26.59 -7.06 -4.98
C PRO A 225 25.88 -5.69 -5.01
N ALA A 226 24.98 -5.50 -5.98
CA ALA A 226 24.19 -4.28 -6.16
C ALA A 226 23.42 -3.90 -4.88
N ALA A 227 23.53 -2.64 -4.46
CA ALA A 227 22.86 -2.07 -3.28
C ALA A 227 22.10 -0.80 -3.66
N TYR A 228 20.99 -0.51 -2.96
CA TYR A 228 20.19 0.70 -3.19
C TYR A 228 20.82 1.97 -2.58
N GLY A 229 21.71 1.78 -1.60
CA GLY A 229 22.45 2.83 -0.92
C GLY A 229 23.75 2.30 -0.36
N LEU A 230 24.67 3.21 -0.03
CA LEU A 230 25.93 2.87 0.60
C LEU A 230 26.41 4.00 1.51
N SER A 231 26.87 3.66 2.70
CA SER A 231 27.52 4.58 3.64
C SER A 231 29.03 4.37 3.66
N THR A 232 29.78 5.43 3.40
CA THR A 232 31.25 5.38 3.30
C THR A 232 31.91 6.52 4.09
N TRP A 233 33.23 6.39 4.26
CA TRP A 233 34.06 7.39 4.92
C TRP A 233 35.41 7.48 4.21
N ASN A 234 36.05 8.65 4.25
CA ASN A 234 37.36 8.87 3.64
C ASN A 234 38.52 8.23 4.44
N GLU A 235 38.33 7.01 4.93
CA GLU A 235 39.28 6.36 5.83
C GLU A 235 40.64 6.16 5.18
N GLU A 236 40.67 5.69 3.93
CA GLU A 236 41.93 5.45 3.23
C GLU A 236 42.73 6.76 3.08
N TYR A 237 42.07 7.83 2.60
CA TYR A 237 42.67 9.17 2.55
C TYR A 237 43.19 9.62 3.92
N MET A 238 42.41 9.42 4.98
CA MET A 238 42.80 9.77 6.34
C MET A 238 43.99 8.95 6.86
N ARG A 239 44.21 7.72 6.38
CA ARG A 239 45.31 6.85 6.79
C ARG A 239 46.57 7.05 5.96
N THR A 240 46.45 7.24 4.64
CA THR A 240 47.59 7.19 3.72
C THR A 240 48.09 8.56 3.27
N SER A 241 47.22 9.57 3.20
CA SER A 241 47.61 10.90 2.74
C SER A 241 48.52 11.62 3.75
N GLU A 242 49.55 12.30 3.27
CA GLU A 242 50.40 13.18 4.07
C GLU A 242 49.85 14.63 4.15
N ASP A 243 48.71 14.91 3.54
CA ASP A 243 48.10 16.25 3.56
C ASP A 243 47.83 16.70 5.01
N PRO A 244 48.47 17.79 5.48
CA PRO A 244 48.24 18.31 6.83
C PRO A 244 46.83 18.90 7.01
N GLN A 245 46.06 19.11 5.93
CA GLN A 245 44.69 19.63 5.98
C GLN A 245 43.61 18.54 5.90
N LYS A 246 44.00 17.25 5.79
CA LYS A 246 43.04 16.16 5.74
C LYS A 246 42.12 16.15 6.96
N SER A 247 40.84 15.92 6.72
CA SER A 247 39.81 15.88 7.76
C SER A 247 38.85 14.73 7.50
N TRP A 248 38.36 14.07 8.55
CA TRP A 248 37.37 13.02 8.42
C TRP A 248 36.11 13.52 7.71
N ARG A 249 35.62 12.71 6.77
CA ARG A 249 34.37 12.92 6.03
C ARG A 249 33.51 11.66 6.03
N SER A 250 32.21 11.84 5.88
CA SER A 250 31.22 10.75 5.78
C SER A 250 30.31 11.02 4.60
N PHE A 251 29.98 9.96 3.86
CA PHE A 251 29.17 10.04 2.67
C PHE A 251 28.04 9.01 2.70
N VAL A 252 26.91 9.37 2.12
CA VAL A 252 25.83 8.45 1.76
C VAL A 252 25.62 8.53 0.27
N TRP A 253 25.63 7.39 -0.39
CA TRP A 253 25.45 7.26 -1.83
C TRP A 253 24.09 6.62 -2.10
N LEU A 254 23.34 7.19 -3.04
CA LEU A 254 22.04 6.66 -3.48
C LEU A 254 22.16 6.08 -4.88
N ASP A 255 21.62 4.89 -5.08
CA ASP A 255 21.56 4.26 -6.39
C ASP A 255 20.72 5.08 -7.37
N ILE A 256 21.29 5.38 -8.53
CA ILE A 256 20.65 6.08 -9.63
C ILE A 256 19.44 5.31 -10.15
N ASP A 257 19.50 3.97 -10.22
CA ASP A 257 18.41 3.16 -10.76
C ASP A 257 17.13 3.26 -9.90
N MET A 258 17.27 3.60 -8.61
CA MET A 258 16.15 3.87 -7.72
C MET A 258 15.52 5.25 -7.96
N ALA A 259 16.34 6.27 -8.26
CA ALA A 259 15.91 7.66 -8.40
C ALA A 259 15.48 8.03 -9.83
N GLU A 260 16.10 7.44 -10.86
CA GLU A 260 15.84 7.72 -12.27
C GLU A 260 14.36 7.59 -12.66
N PRO A 261 13.60 6.59 -12.17
CA PRO A 261 12.17 6.49 -12.48
C PRO A 261 11.35 7.73 -12.14
N LEU A 262 11.77 8.57 -11.18
CA LEU A 262 11.07 9.81 -10.82
C LEU A 262 11.10 10.87 -11.92
N LEU A 263 12.05 10.78 -12.86
CA LEU A 263 12.19 11.66 -14.03
C LEU A 263 11.23 11.30 -15.16
N ARG A 264 10.55 10.15 -15.07
CA ARG A 264 9.59 9.70 -16.09
C ARG A 264 8.32 10.56 -16.07
N THR A 265 7.72 10.70 -17.25
CA THR A 265 6.46 11.42 -17.46
C THR A 265 5.23 10.51 -17.54
N ASP A 266 5.43 9.19 -17.58
CA ASP A 266 4.38 8.18 -17.70
C ASP A 266 4.05 7.48 -16.37
N ILE A 267 4.57 7.99 -15.25
CA ILE A 267 4.25 7.55 -13.88
C ILE A 267 3.16 8.43 -13.25
N ASN A 268 2.28 7.82 -12.46
CA ASN A 268 1.23 8.55 -11.73
C ASN A 268 1.70 8.93 -10.31
N SER A 269 0.85 9.60 -9.53
CA SER A 269 1.20 9.96 -8.15
C SER A 269 1.40 8.75 -7.22
N ALA A 270 0.75 7.61 -7.45
CA ALA A 270 1.00 6.40 -6.65
C ALA A 270 2.40 5.82 -6.91
N ASP A 271 2.81 5.74 -8.17
CA ASP A 271 4.17 5.35 -8.56
C ASP A 271 5.20 6.29 -7.90
N ARG A 272 4.97 7.61 -8.00
CA ARG A 272 5.85 8.65 -7.48
C ARG A 272 5.99 8.60 -5.97
N MET A 273 4.88 8.55 -5.22
CA MET A 273 4.92 8.55 -3.75
C MET A 273 5.60 7.31 -3.17
N MET A 274 5.43 6.15 -3.84
CA MET A 274 6.08 4.91 -3.47
C MET A 274 7.60 4.99 -3.68
N LEU A 275 8.06 5.53 -4.81
CA LEU A 275 9.49 5.77 -5.07
C LEU A 275 10.10 6.77 -4.09
N GLU A 276 9.39 7.87 -3.83
CA GLU A 276 9.82 8.89 -2.85
C GLU A 276 9.95 8.30 -1.44
N TRP A 277 9.03 7.42 -1.03
CA TRP A 277 9.14 6.68 0.22
C TRP A 277 10.35 5.74 0.22
N HIS A 278 10.57 5.00 -0.86
CA HIS A 278 11.69 4.06 -0.95
C HIS A 278 13.03 4.78 -0.82
N ILE A 279 13.22 5.89 -1.55
CA ILE A 279 14.41 6.74 -1.44
C ILE A 279 14.54 7.32 -0.03
N ALA A 280 13.45 7.80 0.57
CA ALA A 280 13.47 8.33 1.92
C ALA A 280 13.90 7.26 2.94
N ASN A 281 13.37 6.04 2.84
CA ASN A 281 13.73 4.91 3.67
C ASN A 281 15.22 4.57 3.53
N THR A 282 15.75 4.54 2.29
CA THR A 282 17.18 4.32 2.01
C THR A 282 18.07 5.43 2.60
N ILE A 283 17.70 6.71 2.47
CA ILE A 283 18.46 7.81 3.09
C ILE A 283 18.55 7.61 4.61
N VAL A 284 17.43 7.25 5.24
CA VAL A 284 17.35 7.11 6.69
C VAL A 284 18.10 5.85 7.16
N HIS A 285 18.04 4.76 6.38
CA HIS A 285 18.82 3.53 6.56
C HIS A 285 20.31 3.84 6.61
N GLU A 286 20.84 4.44 5.55
CA GLU A 286 22.27 4.76 5.43
C GLU A 286 22.72 5.76 6.48
N LEU A 287 21.85 6.71 6.84
CA LEU A 287 22.15 7.66 7.90
C LEU A 287 22.35 6.97 9.28
N MET A 288 21.79 5.79 9.53
CA MET A 288 22.05 5.05 10.78
C MET A 288 23.49 4.56 10.87
N HIS A 289 24.06 4.11 9.75
CA HIS A 289 25.47 3.75 9.64
C HIS A 289 26.37 4.94 9.96
N ALA A 290 26.09 6.08 9.31
CA ALA A 290 26.81 7.33 9.53
C ALA A 290 26.69 7.82 11.00
N ILE A 291 25.48 7.77 11.60
CA ILE A 291 25.24 8.12 13.00
C ILE A 291 26.07 7.24 13.93
N SER A 292 26.08 5.92 13.70
CA SER A 292 26.88 4.98 14.50
C SER A 292 28.37 5.31 14.44
N ARG A 293 28.89 5.68 13.27
CA ARG A 293 30.28 6.13 13.11
C ARG A 293 30.60 7.45 13.77
N ALA A 294 29.70 8.42 13.67
CA ALA A 294 29.85 9.73 14.31
C ALA A 294 30.00 9.62 15.84
N ARG A 295 29.47 8.56 16.46
CA ARG A 295 29.68 8.30 17.90
C ARG A 295 31.12 7.90 18.23
N ASN A 296 31.86 7.32 17.30
CA ASN A 296 33.19 6.73 17.55
C ASN A 296 34.35 7.60 17.04
N ILE A 297 34.15 8.37 15.97
CA ILE A 297 35.19 9.23 15.37
C ILE A 297 35.15 10.63 16.00
N PRO A 298 36.29 11.28 16.34
CA PRO A 298 37.68 10.78 16.24
C PRO A 298 38.18 10.11 17.54
N GLU A 299 37.37 10.12 18.60
CA GLU A 299 37.78 9.86 19.99
C GLU A 299 38.27 8.42 20.27
N LYS A 300 37.79 7.42 19.52
CA LYS A 300 38.06 5.99 19.79
C LYS A 300 38.73 5.26 18.63
N GLY A 301 39.03 5.94 17.52
CA GLY A 301 39.50 5.31 16.29
C GLY A 301 38.44 4.46 15.59
N PHE A 302 38.81 3.87 14.45
CA PHE A 302 37.91 3.08 13.62
C PHE A 302 37.75 1.64 14.14
N SER A 303 36.51 1.21 14.39
CA SER A 303 36.17 -0.21 14.56
C SER A 303 35.56 -0.71 13.26
N PRO A 304 36.14 -1.69 12.54
CA PRO A 304 35.61 -2.12 11.25
C PRO A 304 34.27 -2.87 11.34
N PHE A 305 33.78 -3.18 12.55
CA PHE A 305 32.53 -3.92 12.72
C PHE A 305 31.41 -3.02 13.24
N GLU A 306 30.21 -3.29 12.76
CA GLU A 306 28.97 -2.75 13.29
C GLU A 306 28.56 -3.44 14.59
N ASP A 307 27.77 -2.73 15.41
CA ASP A 307 27.20 -3.27 16.63
C ASP A 307 25.88 -3.99 16.30
N TYR A 308 25.63 -5.14 16.93
CA TYR A 308 24.33 -5.84 16.87
C TYR A 308 23.28 -5.11 17.74
N PHE A 309 22.00 -5.18 17.39
CA PHE A 309 20.93 -4.75 18.29
C PHE A 309 20.44 -5.93 19.14
N GLU A 310 20.45 -5.78 20.47
CA GLU A 310 19.98 -6.78 21.44
C GLU A 310 20.47 -8.21 21.16
N GLU A 311 19.54 -9.09 20.78
CA GLU A 311 19.78 -10.49 20.45
C GLU A 311 19.79 -10.77 18.93
N GLU A 312 19.75 -9.74 18.09
CA GLU A 312 19.79 -9.92 16.64
C GLU A 312 21.07 -10.70 16.22
N PRO A 313 20.94 -11.67 15.30
CA PRO A 313 22.05 -12.52 14.90
C PRO A 313 22.89 -11.96 13.75
N VAL A 314 22.47 -10.86 13.12
CA VAL A 314 23.17 -10.18 12.03
C VAL A 314 23.41 -8.73 12.45
N ALA A 315 24.61 -8.20 12.15
CA ALA A 315 24.97 -6.82 12.43
C ALA A 315 24.89 -6.02 11.13
N GLU A 316 23.72 -5.44 10.89
CA GLU A 316 23.48 -4.50 9.80
C GLU A 316 22.50 -3.45 10.34
N LEU A 317 23.03 -2.26 10.68
CA LEU A 317 22.30 -1.25 11.45
C LEU A 317 21.12 -0.66 10.69
N GLY A 318 21.25 -0.49 9.37
CA GLY A 318 20.21 0.11 8.54
C GLY A 318 18.96 -0.76 8.48
N ASN A 319 19.10 -2.05 8.20
CA ASN A 319 18.01 -3.03 8.20
C ASN A 319 17.45 -3.26 9.61
N SER A 320 18.29 -3.25 10.65
CA SER A 320 17.82 -3.28 12.05
C SER A 320 16.92 -2.06 12.36
N PHE A 321 17.32 -0.88 11.88
CA PHE A 321 16.50 0.32 11.99
C PHE A 321 15.21 0.24 11.18
N GLU A 322 15.27 -0.21 9.93
CA GLU A 322 14.09 -0.40 9.08
C GLU A 322 13.08 -1.31 9.76
N SER A 323 13.54 -2.45 10.28
CA SER A 323 12.76 -3.38 11.09
C SER A 323 12.07 -2.67 12.26
N ALA A 324 12.78 -1.79 12.95
CA ALA A 324 12.22 -1.04 14.09
C ALA A 324 11.19 0.02 13.68
N ILE A 325 11.44 0.81 12.63
CA ILE A 325 10.53 1.92 12.22
C ILE A 325 9.30 1.41 11.47
N ASN A 326 9.46 0.36 10.66
CA ASN A 326 8.41 -0.19 9.82
C ASN A 326 7.70 -1.41 10.43
N LEU A 327 8.20 -1.94 11.56
CA LEU A 327 7.82 -3.26 12.12
C LEU A 327 8.08 -4.40 11.13
N GLY A 328 9.25 -4.37 10.49
CA GLY A 328 9.72 -5.31 9.46
C GLY A 328 10.52 -4.57 8.38
N ALA A 329 10.91 -5.26 7.32
CA ALA A 329 11.63 -4.66 6.20
C ALA A 329 10.72 -4.54 4.96
N THR A 330 11.24 -3.96 3.87
CA THR A 330 10.53 -3.94 2.59
C THR A 330 11.32 -4.58 1.47
N GLU A 331 10.61 -5.17 0.50
CA GLU A 331 11.20 -5.74 -0.70
C GLU A 331 10.33 -5.37 -1.90
N ALA A 332 10.92 -4.86 -2.98
CA ALA A 332 10.16 -4.57 -4.20
C ALA A 332 9.53 -5.85 -4.77
N PHE A 333 8.37 -5.74 -5.41
CA PHE A 333 7.84 -6.84 -6.21
C PHE A 333 8.87 -7.20 -7.28
N LYS A 334 9.31 -8.46 -7.31
CA LYS A 334 10.42 -8.91 -8.17
C LYS A 334 10.07 -8.76 -9.65
N VAL A 335 10.44 -7.62 -10.22
CA VAL A 335 10.62 -7.36 -11.64
C VAL A 335 12.13 -7.33 -11.92
N SER A 336 12.56 -7.64 -13.15
CA SER A 336 13.98 -7.55 -13.51
C SER A 336 14.56 -6.19 -13.14
N ASN A 337 15.86 -6.14 -12.79
CA ASN A 337 16.58 -4.90 -12.50
C ASN A 337 16.32 -3.85 -13.62
N ASN A 338 16.25 -2.57 -13.23
CA ASN A 338 16.05 -1.40 -14.10
C ASN A 338 14.61 -1.21 -14.62
N ILE A 339 13.63 -1.80 -13.95
CA ILE A 339 12.19 -1.56 -14.20
C ILE A 339 11.57 -0.92 -12.96
N LEU A 340 10.63 0.03 -13.18
CA LEU A 340 9.81 0.62 -12.13
C LEU A 340 9.21 -0.48 -11.24
N PRO A 341 9.38 -0.45 -9.91
CA PRO A 341 8.75 -1.42 -9.03
C PRO A 341 7.23 -1.39 -9.20
N MET A 342 6.60 -2.56 -9.22
CA MET A 342 5.14 -2.67 -9.30
C MET A 342 4.44 -2.39 -7.96
N GLY A 343 5.20 -2.36 -6.87
CA GLY A 343 4.74 -2.35 -5.50
C GLY A 343 5.82 -2.92 -4.59
N PHE A 344 5.54 -3.00 -3.29
CA PHE A 344 6.45 -3.53 -2.29
C PHE A 344 5.76 -4.56 -1.40
N TRP A 345 6.52 -5.60 -1.05
CA TRP A 345 6.25 -6.51 0.05
C TRP A 345 6.75 -5.89 1.35
N HIS A 346 5.92 -5.97 2.38
CA HIS A 346 6.36 -5.91 3.76
C HIS A 346 6.89 -7.28 4.16
N ARG A 347 8.16 -7.34 4.53
CA ARG A 347 8.84 -8.50 5.10
C ARG A 347 8.70 -8.47 6.60
N ARG A 348 7.98 -9.43 7.17
CA ARG A 348 7.65 -9.41 8.60
C ARG A 348 8.85 -9.58 9.49
N TYR A 349 9.81 -10.41 9.10
CA TYR A 349 10.92 -10.77 9.96
C TYR A 349 12.24 -10.23 9.46
N TRP A 350 13.00 -9.67 10.40
CA TRP A 350 14.42 -9.38 10.25
C TRP A 350 15.15 -9.87 11.50
N PRO A 351 16.36 -10.44 11.36
CA PRO A 351 16.94 -11.02 10.14
C PRO A 351 16.48 -12.47 9.90
N THR A 352 16.57 -12.88 8.66
CA THR A 352 16.30 -14.24 8.15
C THR A 352 17.52 -14.79 7.41
N TYR A 353 17.47 -16.03 6.92
CA TYR A 353 18.56 -16.57 6.11
C TYR A 353 18.76 -15.86 4.76
N GLN A 354 17.74 -15.17 4.23
CA GLN A 354 17.89 -14.34 3.02
C GLN A 354 18.86 -13.17 3.23
N ASP A 355 18.99 -12.72 4.48
CA ASP A 355 19.78 -11.54 4.84
C ASP A 355 21.26 -11.89 5.14
N ILE A 356 21.62 -13.15 5.01
CA ILE A 356 22.99 -13.62 5.17
C ILE A 356 23.62 -13.68 3.78
N GLY A 357 24.66 -12.88 3.53
CA GLY A 357 25.44 -12.96 2.30
C GLY A 357 26.00 -14.37 2.10
N LYS A 358 25.72 -14.98 0.94
CA LYS A 358 26.10 -16.39 0.65
C LYS A 358 27.60 -16.64 0.63
N ASP A 359 28.41 -15.59 0.62
CA ASP A 359 29.88 -15.62 0.68
C ASP A 359 30.46 -14.55 1.63
N SER A 360 29.66 -13.99 2.55
CA SER A 360 30.15 -12.90 3.43
C SER A 360 31.10 -13.43 4.51
N GLU A 361 32.19 -12.71 4.78
CA GLU A 361 33.06 -12.97 5.94
C GLU A 361 32.41 -12.53 7.28
N GLU A 362 31.20 -11.97 7.24
CA GLU A 362 30.50 -11.44 8.39
C GLU A 362 30.24 -12.51 9.46
N PHE A 363 30.31 -12.08 10.71
CA PHE A 363 29.99 -12.91 11.85
C PHE A 363 28.46 -13.03 11.99
N VAL A 364 27.93 -14.25 11.86
CA VAL A 364 26.52 -14.55 12.12
C VAL A 364 26.42 -15.24 13.47
N LEU A 365 25.59 -14.71 14.36
CA LEU A 365 25.41 -15.30 15.69
C LEU A 365 24.44 -16.47 15.63
N HIS A 366 24.64 -17.43 16.52
CA HIS A 366 23.75 -18.59 16.72
C HIS A 366 23.30 -18.59 18.18
N SER A 367 22.00 -18.78 18.44
CA SER A 367 21.35 -18.68 19.78
C SER A 367 21.02 -17.24 20.26
N PRO A 368 19.92 -16.62 19.78
CA PRO A 368 19.16 -17.04 18.61
C PRO A 368 19.97 -16.81 17.34
N GLY A 369 19.72 -17.64 16.33
CA GLY A 369 20.24 -17.46 14.97
C GLY A 369 19.17 -16.86 14.05
N PRO A 370 19.49 -16.62 12.77
CA PRO A 370 18.54 -16.06 11.80
C PRO A 370 17.29 -16.93 11.65
N ARG A 371 16.15 -16.31 11.34
CA ARG A 371 14.88 -17.04 11.19
C ARG A 371 14.86 -17.88 9.91
N VAL A 372 14.36 -19.11 10.04
CA VAL A 372 14.23 -20.12 8.95
C VAL A 372 12.97 -19.94 8.09
N SER A 373 12.19 -18.89 8.32
CA SER A 373 11.03 -18.55 7.50
C SER A 373 10.80 -17.05 7.50
N ASP A 374 10.23 -16.55 6.42
CA ASP A 374 9.78 -15.16 6.28
C ASP A 374 8.33 -15.09 5.79
N GLU A 375 7.63 -14.03 6.17
CA GLU A 375 6.25 -13.76 5.77
C GLU A 375 6.22 -12.43 5.01
N PHE A 376 5.65 -12.47 3.80
CA PHE A 376 5.57 -11.33 2.89
C PHE A 376 4.13 -10.89 2.72
N TYR A 377 3.84 -9.63 3.00
CA TYR A 377 2.51 -9.03 2.85
C TYR A 377 2.57 -7.90 1.83
N PRO A 378 1.70 -7.83 0.82
CA PRO A 378 1.73 -6.73 -0.13
C PRO A 378 1.29 -5.44 0.56
N ILE A 379 1.91 -4.31 0.22
CA ILE A 379 1.63 -3.02 0.86
C ILE A 379 0.63 -2.22 -0.01
N PRO A 380 -0.53 -1.82 0.51
CA PRO A 380 -1.47 -0.97 -0.21
C PRO A 380 -0.89 0.42 -0.50
N VAL A 381 -1.24 1.00 -1.66
CA VAL A 381 -0.72 2.32 -2.07
C VAL A 381 -1.17 3.47 -1.17
N LEU A 382 -2.25 3.28 -0.41
CA LEU A 382 -2.65 4.20 0.65
C LEU A 382 -1.57 4.38 1.73
N ALA A 383 -0.74 3.37 2.00
CA ALA A 383 0.33 3.50 2.98
C ALA A 383 1.31 4.62 2.58
N TRP A 384 1.64 4.69 1.28
CA TRP A 384 2.51 5.73 0.72
C TRP A 384 1.86 7.11 0.81
N GLN A 385 0.57 7.20 0.49
CA GLN A 385 -0.18 8.46 0.66
C GLN A 385 -0.16 8.93 2.11
N ASP A 386 -0.51 8.05 3.05
CA ASP A 386 -0.62 8.35 4.47
C ASP A 386 0.72 8.89 5.00
N MET A 387 1.84 8.25 4.67
CA MET A 387 3.18 8.70 5.09
C MET A 387 3.60 10.06 4.49
N GLN A 388 2.93 10.54 3.45
CA GLN A 388 3.12 11.89 2.91
C GLN A 388 2.11 12.93 3.43
N GLN A 389 1.25 12.56 4.39
CA GLN A 389 0.34 13.48 5.04
C GLN A 389 0.88 13.99 6.39
N GLU A 390 0.74 15.28 6.65
CA GLU A 390 1.12 15.89 7.94
C GLU A 390 0.33 15.26 9.10
N THR A 391 -0.96 14.97 8.89
CA THR A 391 -1.82 14.36 9.92
C THR A 391 -1.34 12.98 10.32
N PHE A 392 -0.75 12.20 9.41
CA PHE A 392 -0.16 10.91 9.76
C PHE A 392 0.97 11.06 10.77
N TRP A 393 1.89 12.01 10.56
CA TRP A 393 3.00 12.21 11.49
C TRP A 393 2.61 12.94 12.77
N SER A 394 1.85 14.04 12.64
CA SER A 394 1.48 14.91 13.76
C SER A 394 0.42 14.29 14.69
N VAL A 395 -0.38 13.34 14.16
CA VAL A 395 -1.44 12.64 14.89
C VAL A 395 -1.10 11.17 15.06
N ALA A 396 -0.98 10.40 13.97
CA ALA A 396 -0.86 8.94 14.06
C ALA A 396 0.43 8.51 14.77
N VAL A 397 1.58 8.88 14.21
CA VAL A 397 2.90 8.52 14.75
C VAL A 397 3.11 9.14 16.13
N ARG A 398 2.73 10.41 16.31
CA ARG A 398 2.89 11.11 17.59
C ARG A 398 2.05 10.50 18.72
N LYS A 399 0.81 10.09 18.44
CA LYS A 399 -0.12 9.61 19.48
C LYS A 399 -0.03 8.10 19.70
N PHE A 400 0.13 7.33 18.63
CA PHE A 400 0.03 5.88 18.65
C PHE A 400 1.37 5.18 18.41
N GLY A 401 2.42 5.91 18.01
CA GLY A 401 3.78 5.41 17.85
C GLY A 401 4.14 5.02 16.41
N HIS A 402 5.35 4.49 16.27
CA HIS A 402 5.92 4.02 15.00
C HIS A 402 5.36 2.67 14.54
N GLY A 403 5.95 2.11 13.49
CA GLY A 403 5.46 0.95 12.76
C GLY A 403 4.72 1.38 11.51
N LEU A 404 5.33 2.18 10.66
CA LEU A 404 4.63 2.94 9.63
C LEU A 404 3.71 2.07 8.73
N LEU A 405 4.14 0.84 8.45
CA LEU A 405 3.41 -0.11 7.60
C LEU A 405 2.32 -0.92 8.33
N HIS A 406 2.28 -0.93 9.67
CA HIS A 406 1.26 -1.68 10.41
C HIS A 406 -0.14 -1.07 10.25
N TYR A 407 -0.23 0.22 9.96
CA TYR A 407 -1.49 0.90 9.78
C TYR A 407 -2.29 0.26 8.63
N ARG A 408 -1.71 0.09 7.44
CA ARG A 408 -2.42 -0.41 6.24
C ARG A 408 -2.16 -1.88 5.93
N SER A 409 -1.81 -2.64 6.93
CA SER A 409 -1.37 -4.02 6.74
C SER A 409 -2.53 -4.97 6.43
N LEU A 410 -2.21 -6.08 5.75
CA LEU A 410 -3.17 -7.03 5.23
C LEU A 410 -3.01 -8.41 5.91
N LYS A 411 -4.07 -9.22 5.89
CA LYS A 411 -4.02 -10.62 6.35
C LYS A 411 -3.50 -11.58 5.28
N GLU A 412 -3.55 -11.18 4.02
CA GLU A 412 -3.08 -11.97 2.89
C GLU A 412 -1.58 -11.84 2.74
N GLY A 413 -0.88 -12.97 2.77
CA GLY A 413 0.56 -12.99 2.60
C GLY A 413 1.06 -14.24 1.91
N ALA A 414 2.38 -14.32 1.80
CA ALA A 414 3.09 -15.48 1.32
C ALA A 414 4.15 -15.90 2.34
N LEU A 415 4.23 -17.20 2.60
CA LEU A 415 5.23 -17.80 3.48
C LEU A 415 6.37 -18.36 2.65
N LEU A 416 7.59 -17.95 2.97
CA LEU A 416 8.83 -18.50 2.45
C LEU A 416 9.53 -19.28 3.57
N ILE A 417 10.02 -20.49 3.26
CA ILE A 417 10.77 -21.32 4.20
C ILE A 417 12.18 -21.54 3.65
N TYR A 418 13.18 -21.34 4.51
CA TYR A 418 14.57 -21.61 4.21
C TYR A 418 14.96 -22.99 4.75
N ASN A 419 15.24 -23.91 3.84
CA ASN A 419 15.79 -25.23 4.15
C ASN A 419 17.29 -25.09 4.33
N VAL A 420 17.72 -24.91 5.58
CA VAL A 420 19.12 -24.71 5.93
C VAL A 420 19.86 -26.05 5.90
N THR A 421 20.75 -26.22 4.92
CA THR A 421 21.51 -27.46 4.74
C THR A 421 22.74 -27.52 5.63
N ASP A 422 23.40 -26.38 5.84
CA ASP A 422 24.50 -26.22 6.80
C ASP A 422 24.51 -24.76 7.29
N PRO A 423 24.00 -24.49 8.52
CA PRO A 423 23.98 -23.14 9.09
C PRO A 423 25.38 -22.51 9.19
N ARG A 424 26.43 -23.31 9.37
CA ARG A 424 27.81 -22.82 9.54
C ARG A 424 28.41 -22.35 8.23
N LYS A 425 28.06 -23.03 7.13
CA LYS A 425 28.44 -22.63 5.79
C LYS A 425 27.49 -21.60 5.18
N LYS A 426 26.48 -21.13 5.94
CA LYS A 426 25.47 -20.19 5.47
C LYS A 426 24.73 -20.71 4.21
N THR A 427 24.61 -22.03 4.09
CA THR A 427 23.98 -22.67 2.93
C THR A 427 22.52 -23.01 3.20
N TYR A 428 21.64 -22.56 2.31
CA TYR A 428 20.21 -22.80 2.38
C TYR A 428 19.57 -22.81 0.98
N GLU A 429 18.45 -23.51 0.87
CA GLU A 429 17.55 -23.45 -0.27
C GLU A 429 16.23 -22.79 0.17
N SER A 430 15.68 -21.89 -0.66
CA SER A 430 14.37 -21.31 -0.41
C SER A 430 13.27 -22.18 -1.03
N SER A 431 12.17 -22.36 -0.31
CA SER A 431 10.96 -22.97 -0.87
C SER A 431 10.35 -22.07 -1.95
N GLN A 432 9.43 -22.61 -2.75
CA GLN A 432 8.49 -21.73 -3.47
C GLN A 432 7.61 -21.00 -2.44
N PRO A 433 7.39 -19.68 -2.57
CA PRO A 433 6.49 -18.94 -1.71
C PRO A 433 5.08 -19.55 -1.72
N LYS A 434 4.48 -19.74 -0.54
CA LYS A 434 3.13 -20.30 -0.40
C LYS A 434 2.17 -19.24 0.10
N ARG A 435 1.14 -18.94 -0.69
CA ARG A 435 0.05 -18.04 -0.29
C ARG A 435 -0.63 -18.54 0.98
N PHE A 436 -0.96 -17.63 1.89
CA PHE A 436 -1.80 -17.89 3.04
C PHE A 436 -2.66 -16.68 3.39
N THR A 437 -3.79 -16.94 4.03
CA THR A 437 -4.59 -15.93 4.72
C THR A 437 -4.39 -16.15 6.22
N GLY A 438 -3.82 -15.17 6.90
CA GLY A 438 -3.57 -15.25 8.35
C GLY A 438 -4.89 -15.37 9.12
N ARG A 439 -4.94 -16.27 10.11
CA ARG A 439 -6.06 -16.32 11.08
C ARG A 439 -6.16 -15.00 11.86
N GLU A 440 -5.01 -14.42 12.14
CA GLU A 440 -4.85 -13.09 12.71
C GLU A 440 -4.05 -12.20 11.77
N HIS A 441 -4.26 -10.91 11.94
CA HIS A 441 -3.51 -9.86 11.28
C HIS A 441 -2.01 -9.92 11.69
N PRO A 442 -1.01 -9.70 10.81
CA PRO A 442 0.43 -9.81 11.13
C PRO A 442 0.86 -8.99 12.36
N PHE A 443 0.16 -7.89 12.61
CA PHE A 443 0.36 -7.00 13.74
C PHE A 443 -0.80 -7.00 14.74
N SER A 444 -1.46 -8.15 14.95
CA SER A 444 -2.68 -8.24 15.77
C SER A 444 -2.56 -7.53 17.11
N ILE A 445 -1.44 -7.69 17.83
CA ILE A 445 -1.20 -7.02 19.12
C ILE A 445 -1.12 -5.49 18.97
N VAL A 446 -0.37 -4.99 17.99
CA VAL A 446 -0.18 -3.53 17.79
C VAL A 446 -1.50 -2.90 17.31
N ASN A 447 -2.17 -3.54 16.35
CA ASN A 447 -3.46 -3.10 15.84
C ASN A 447 -4.51 -3.12 16.95
N GLN A 448 -4.53 -4.14 17.81
CA GLN A 448 -5.44 -4.20 18.95
C GLN A 448 -5.18 -3.07 19.94
N ARG A 449 -3.92 -2.72 20.22
CA ARG A 449 -3.57 -1.57 21.08
C ARG A 449 -4.05 -0.25 20.48
N PHE A 450 -3.85 -0.07 19.17
CA PHE A 450 -4.35 1.09 18.44
C PHE A 450 -5.88 1.18 18.53
N SER A 451 -6.61 0.11 18.16
CA SER A 451 -8.08 0.07 18.22
C SER A 451 -8.60 0.32 19.64
N SER A 452 -8.00 -0.31 20.65
CA SER A 452 -8.39 -0.13 22.05
C SER A 452 -8.19 1.31 22.51
N SER A 453 -7.12 1.97 22.05
CA SER A 453 -6.83 3.38 22.38
C SER A 453 -7.87 4.31 21.76
N VAL A 454 -8.28 4.07 20.51
CA VAL A 454 -9.35 4.83 19.84
C VAL A 454 -10.68 4.63 20.57
N GLN A 455 -11.05 3.39 20.87
CA GLN A 455 -12.28 3.07 21.60
C GLN A 455 -12.33 3.70 23.00
N ALA A 456 -11.20 3.76 23.71
CA ALA A 456 -11.12 4.41 25.01
C ALA A 456 -11.37 5.93 24.90
N MET A 457 -10.86 6.58 23.85
CA MET A 457 -11.15 8.00 23.59
C MET A 457 -12.64 8.21 23.26
N GLU A 458 -13.23 7.35 22.43
CA GLU A 458 -14.67 7.40 22.12
C GLU A 458 -15.54 7.18 23.36
N GLY A 459 -15.17 6.23 24.23
CA GLY A 459 -15.86 5.98 25.49
C GLY A 459 -15.77 7.15 26.47
N THR A 460 -14.63 7.86 26.47
CA THR A 460 -14.44 9.09 27.26
C THR A 460 -15.38 10.18 26.76
N LEU A 461 -15.45 10.40 25.44
CA LEU A 461 -16.37 11.36 24.83
C LEU A 461 -17.83 11.00 25.15
N GLY A 462 -18.23 9.74 24.94
CA GLY A 462 -19.60 9.29 25.21
C GLY A 462 -20.01 9.47 26.67
N THR A 463 -19.09 9.20 27.60
CA THR A 463 -19.34 9.42 29.04
C THR A 463 -19.52 10.90 29.36
N ALA A 464 -18.70 11.78 28.78
CA ALA A 464 -18.83 13.22 29.01
C ALA A 464 -20.16 13.76 28.48
N VAL A 465 -20.53 13.41 27.25
CA VAL A 465 -21.82 13.79 26.64
C VAL A 465 -22.99 13.30 27.48
N ASN A 466 -23.00 12.03 27.89
CA ASN A 466 -24.09 11.46 28.68
C ASN A 466 -24.24 12.08 30.07
N ARG A 467 -23.16 12.63 30.64
CA ARG A 467 -23.16 13.26 31.97
C ARG A 467 -23.25 14.78 31.92
N GLY A 468 -23.37 15.37 30.73
CA GLY A 468 -23.35 16.84 30.57
C GLY A 468 -22.03 17.48 31.03
N ILE A 469 -20.93 16.73 31.00
CA ILE A 469 -19.60 17.24 31.32
C ILE A 469 -19.05 17.96 30.10
N ASP A 470 -18.43 19.12 30.33
CA ASP A 470 -17.71 19.85 29.28
C ASP A 470 -16.61 18.96 28.67
N ILE A 471 -16.68 18.74 27.35
CA ILE A 471 -15.74 17.91 26.60
C ILE A 471 -14.32 18.46 26.75
N ALA A 472 -14.15 19.78 26.85
CA ALA A 472 -12.84 20.41 27.04
C ALA A 472 -12.20 20.05 28.39
N ALA A 473 -12.99 19.61 29.39
CA ALA A 473 -12.48 19.20 30.69
C ALA A 473 -11.93 17.76 30.71
N VAL A 474 -12.28 16.93 29.71
CA VAL A 474 -11.89 15.50 29.68
C VAL A 474 -11.03 15.11 28.48
N MET A 475 -11.02 15.91 27.42
CA MET A 475 -10.27 15.62 26.19
C MET A 475 -9.63 16.89 25.65
N THR A 476 -8.34 16.82 25.34
CA THR A 476 -7.65 17.92 24.66
C THR A 476 -8.08 17.99 23.19
N PRO A 477 -7.87 19.13 22.49
CA PRO A 477 -8.07 19.21 21.04
C PRO A 477 -7.30 18.12 20.27
N SER A 478 -6.07 17.83 20.69
CA SER A 478 -5.24 16.78 20.09
C SER A 478 -5.81 15.37 20.30
N ASP A 479 -6.41 15.09 21.46
CA ASP A 479 -7.09 13.80 21.71
C ASP A 479 -8.31 13.64 20.81
N ARG A 480 -9.08 14.72 20.58
CA ARG A 480 -10.22 14.69 19.65
C ARG A 480 -9.77 14.43 18.22
N GLU A 481 -8.74 15.13 17.77
CA GLU A 481 -8.16 14.93 16.44
C GLU A 481 -7.65 13.48 16.26
N ALA A 482 -6.92 12.95 17.24
CA ALA A 482 -6.45 11.56 17.23
C ALA A 482 -7.57 10.53 17.23
N MET A 483 -8.66 10.79 17.97
CA MET A 483 -9.85 9.94 17.96
C MET A 483 -10.53 9.95 16.58
N HIS A 484 -10.73 11.13 15.98
CA HIS A 484 -11.33 11.23 14.64
C HIS A 484 -10.47 10.56 13.57
N PHE A 485 -9.16 10.83 13.58
CA PHE A 485 -8.20 10.18 12.70
C PHE A 485 -8.25 8.65 12.88
N GLY A 486 -8.13 8.18 14.12
CA GLY A 486 -8.10 6.75 14.42
C GLY A 486 -9.39 6.04 14.03
N ARG A 487 -10.55 6.68 14.24
CA ARG A 487 -11.85 6.15 13.80
C ARG A 487 -11.95 6.03 12.29
N ALA A 488 -11.56 7.08 11.56
CA ALA A 488 -11.56 7.05 10.09
C ALA A 488 -10.63 5.93 9.59
N PHE A 489 -9.47 5.78 10.22
CA PHE A 489 -8.51 4.74 9.88
C PHE A 489 -9.08 3.31 10.07
N LEU A 490 -9.76 3.06 11.20
CA LEU A 490 -10.38 1.76 11.49
C LEU A 490 -11.52 1.45 10.52
N ILE A 491 -12.40 2.42 10.24
CA ILE A 491 -13.50 2.26 9.27
C ILE A 491 -12.95 1.94 7.88
N SER A 492 -11.92 2.67 7.46
CA SER A 492 -11.26 2.45 6.18
C SER A 492 -10.69 1.02 6.10
N SER A 493 -9.94 0.59 7.12
CA SER A 493 -9.33 -0.75 7.17
C SER A 493 -10.37 -1.88 7.21
N GLU A 494 -11.49 -1.68 7.92
CA GLU A 494 -12.59 -2.64 7.96
C GLU A 494 -13.27 -2.77 6.60
N SER A 495 -13.56 -1.65 5.93
CA SER A 495 -14.14 -1.63 4.59
C SER A 495 -13.23 -2.28 3.55
N GLU A 496 -11.92 -2.06 3.62
CA GLU A 496 -10.93 -2.73 2.77
C GLU A 496 -10.93 -4.26 2.98
N ALA A 497 -10.98 -4.71 4.24
CA ALA A 497 -11.07 -6.13 4.57
C ALA A 497 -12.36 -6.76 4.04
N ILE A 498 -13.52 -6.10 4.24
CA ILE A 498 -14.81 -6.57 3.71
C ILE A 498 -14.75 -6.65 2.18
N PHE A 499 -14.22 -5.64 1.50
CA PHE A 499 -14.09 -5.65 0.04
C PHE A 499 -13.28 -6.86 -0.43
N TRP A 500 -12.14 -7.13 0.21
CA TRP A 500 -11.26 -8.24 -0.14
C TRP A 500 -11.89 -9.61 0.16
N ASP A 501 -12.42 -9.83 1.36
CA ASP A 501 -13.02 -11.11 1.77
C ASP A 501 -14.16 -11.49 0.82
N ASN A 502 -14.97 -10.50 0.43
CA ASN A 502 -16.02 -10.68 -0.56
C ASN A 502 -15.43 -10.87 -1.97
N SER A 503 -14.32 -10.23 -2.36
CA SER A 503 -13.66 -10.47 -3.65
C SER A 503 -13.18 -11.93 -3.82
N SER A 504 -12.59 -12.48 -2.76
CA SER A 504 -12.14 -13.88 -2.72
C SER A 504 -13.32 -14.86 -2.74
N THR A 505 -14.38 -14.53 -2.00
CA THR A 505 -15.64 -15.28 -2.01
C THR A 505 -16.32 -15.24 -3.38
N GLN A 506 -16.28 -14.08 -4.06
CA GLN A 506 -16.82 -13.88 -5.40
C GLN A 506 -16.20 -14.86 -6.40
N GLN A 507 -14.88 -15.01 -6.35
CA GLN A 507 -14.16 -15.91 -7.26
C GLN A 507 -14.60 -17.36 -7.05
N SER A 508 -14.72 -17.79 -5.79
CA SER A 508 -15.21 -19.13 -5.43
C SER A 508 -16.65 -19.35 -5.91
N ASN A 509 -17.53 -18.35 -5.74
CA ASN A 509 -18.90 -18.40 -6.24
C ASN A 509 -18.94 -18.53 -7.77
N VAL A 510 -18.14 -17.77 -8.50
CA VAL A 510 -18.05 -17.84 -9.97
C VAL A 510 -17.58 -19.22 -10.42
N ASP A 511 -16.55 -19.80 -9.79
CA ASP A 511 -16.05 -21.12 -10.15
C ASP A 511 -17.11 -22.22 -9.88
N ASN A 512 -17.88 -22.10 -8.79
CA ASN A 512 -19.00 -23.00 -8.50
C ASN A 512 -20.16 -22.86 -9.51
N ILE A 513 -20.48 -21.63 -9.95
CA ILE A 513 -21.47 -21.38 -10.99
C ILE A 513 -21.03 -22.05 -12.31
N ILE A 514 -19.77 -21.84 -12.72
CA ILE A 514 -19.22 -22.43 -13.94
C ILE A 514 -19.25 -23.96 -13.87
N SER A 515 -18.83 -24.54 -12.74
CA SER A 515 -18.84 -25.99 -12.52
C SER A 515 -20.26 -26.55 -12.61
N THR A 516 -21.21 -25.97 -11.87
CA THR A 516 -22.62 -26.39 -11.87
C THR A 516 -23.23 -26.28 -13.26
N PHE A 517 -22.99 -25.18 -13.96
CA PHE A 517 -23.48 -24.98 -15.32
C PHE A 517 -22.87 -25.98 -16.31
N THR A 518 -21.60 -26.32 -16.17
CA THR A 518 -20.93 -27.35 -17.00
C THR A 518 -21.55 -28.73 -16.81
N VAL A 519 -21.97 -29.06 -15.57
CA VAL A 519 -22.69 -30.31 -15.28
C VAL A 519 -24.07 -30.32 -15.97
N ILE A 520 -24.78 -29.19 -15.96
CA ILE A 520 -26.08 -29.04 -16.62
C ILE A 520 -25.95 -29.23 -18.14
N THR A 521 -24.96 -28.61 -18.77
CA THR A 521 -24.83 -28.64 -20.24
C THR A 521 -24.26 -29.95 -20.78
N ASN A 522 -23.44 -30.67 -20.00
CA ASN A 522 -22.81 -31.92 -20.46
C ASN A 522 -23.65 -33.17 -20.21
N ASN A 523 -24.65 -33.14 -19.33
CA ASN A 523 -25.48 -34.32 -19.04
C ASN A 523 -26.77 -34.35 -19.86
N SER A 524 -26.68 -34.91 -21.06
CA SER A 524 -27.79 -35.04 -22.03
C SER A 524 -28.88 -36.04 -21.62
N ASN A 525 -28.65 -36.88 -20.60
CA ASN A 525 -29.55 -37.94 -20.14
C ASN A 525 -30.14 -37.69 -18.73
N THR A 526 -30.16 -36.43 -18.29
CA THR A 526 -30.63 -36.04 -16.95
C THR A 526 -32.16 -35.99 -16.89
N THR A 527 -32.77 -36.52 -15.83
CA THR A 527 -34.23 -36.38 -15.62
C THR A 527 -34.62 -34.93 -15.35
N ILE A 528 -35.87 -34.56 -15.65
CA ILE A 528 -36.40 -33.21 -15.41
C ILE A 528 -36.24 -32.81 -13.93
N ASP A 529 -36.49 -33.72 -12.99
CA ASP A 529 -36.34 -33.46 -11.55
C ASP A 529 -34.90 -33.14 -11.14
N VAL A 530 -33.91 -33.81 -11.74
CA VAL A 530 -32.50 -33.53 -11.47
C VAL A 530 -32.09 -32.20 -12.10
N LEU A 531 -32.61 -31.86 -13.28
CA LEU A 531 -32.42 -30.53 -13.88
C LEU A 531 -33.02 -29.43 -12.98
N HIS A 532 -34.19 -29.63 -12.37
CA HIS A 532 -34.78 -28.68 -11.42
C HIS A 532 -33.87 -28.42 -10.22
N VAL A 533 -33.31 -29.48 -9.62
CA VAL A 533 -32.38 -29.34 -8.49
C VAL A 533 -31.12 -28.60 -8.91
N LEU A 534 -30.55 -28.93 -10.08
CA LEU A 534 -29.34 -28.27 -10.57
C LEU A 534 -29.57 -26.80 -10.92
N PHE A 535 -30.70 -26.45 -11.54
CA PHE A 535 -31.07 -25.06 -11.80
C PHE A 535 -31.38 -24.30 -10.51
N GLY A 536 -32.06 -24.92 -9.54
CA GLY A 536 -32.27 -24.33 -8.21
C GLY A 536 -30.94 -24.00 -7.51
N ASN A 537 -29.97 -24.93 -7.56
CA ASN A 537 -28.63 -24.70 -7.04
C ASN A 537 -27.89 -23.59 -7.80
N LEU A 538 -28.03 -23.54 -9.14
CA LEU A 538 -27.45 -22.47 -9.95
C LEU A 538 -28.02 -21.10 -9.58
N MET A 539 -29.34 -21.01 -9.36
CA MET A 539 -30.02 -19.80 -8.92
C MET A 539 -29.52 -19.32 -7.55
N ASP A 540 -29.40 -20.22 -6.57
CA ASP A 540 -28.86 -19.90 -5.25
C ASP A 540 -27.42 -19.36 -5.34
N LEU A 541 -26.57 -19.98 -6.16
CA LEU A 541 -25.21 -19.51 -6.39
C LEU A 541 -25.17 -18.12 -7.06
N ILE A 542 -26.05 -17.85 -8.03
CA ILE A 542 -26.17 -16.54 -8.68
C ILE A 542 -26.62 -15.47 -7.68
N GLN A 543 -27.62 -15.77 -6.84
CA GLN A 543 -28.10 -14.85 -5.81
C GLN A 543 -27.00 -14.52 -4.80
N LYS A 544 -26.25 -15.52 -4.34
CA LYS A 544 -25.08 -15.32 -3.48
C LYS A 544 -24.01 -14.47 -4.16
N ALA A 545 -23.76 -14.69 -5.44
CA ALA A 545 -22.81 -13.90 -6.20
C ALA A 545 -23.25 -12.43 -6.35
N ILE A 546 -24.53 -12.16 -6.55
CA ILE A 546 -25.07 -10.78 -6.64
C ILE A 546 -25.04 -10.09 -5.28
N ALA A 547 -25.48 -10.76 -4.20
CA ALA A 547 -25.42 -10.19 -2.85
C ALA A 547 -23.97 -9.86 -2.44
N ASN A 548 -23.02 -10.74 -2.77
CA ASN A 548 -21.61 -10.52 -2.52
C ASN A 548 -21.06 -9.33 -3.33
N HIS A 549 -21.52 -9.14 -4.58
CA HIS A 549 -21.21 -7.96 -5.38
C HIS A 549 -21.75 -6.66 -4.76
N GLU A 550 -22.98 -6.65 -4.23
CA GLU A 550 -23.55 -5.50 -3.52
C GLU A 550 -22.74 -5.15 -2.26
N LEU A 551 -22.29 -6.15 -1.49
CA LEU A 551 -21.42 -5.95 -0.33
C LEU A 551 -20.07 -5.34 -0.73
N MET A 552 -19.47 -5.80 -1.83
CA MET A 552 -18.24 -5.20 -2.35
C MET A 552 -18.45 -3.73 -2.74
N ILE A 553 -19.58 -3.38 -3.35
CA ILE A 553 -19.90 -1.98 -3.70
C ILE A 553 -20.07 -1.14 -2.44
N ALA A 554 -20.81 -1.62 -1.45
CA ALA A 554 -21.02 -0.90 -0.19
C ALA A 554 -19.69 -0.64 0.54
N ALA A 555 -18.83 -1.65 0.62
CA ALA A 555 -17.50 -1.55 1.19
C ALA A 555 -16.63 -0.54 0.42
N LEU A 556 -16.66 -0.59 -0.91
CA LEU A 556 -15.96 0.36 -1.76
C LEU A 556 -16.39 1.80 -1.50
N LEU A 557 -17.70 2.07 -1.50
CA LEU A 557 -18.24 3.40 -1.25
C LEU A 557 -17.89 3.91 0.15
N SER A 558 -17.88 3.02 1.15
CA SER A 558 -17.42 3.39 2.49
C SER A 558 -15.94 3.78 2.50
N SER A 559 -15.07 3.00 1.84
CA SER A 559 -13.65 3.33 1.70
C SER A 559 -13.44 4.65 0.96
N GLU A 560 -14.19 4.90 -0.11
CA GLU A 560 -14.09 6.15 -0.89
C GLU A 560 -14.49 7.36 -0.06
N ASN A 561 -15.62 7.27 0.65
CA ASN A 561 -16.09 8.33 1.53
C ASN A 561 -15.12 8.63 2.68
N THR A 562 -14.55 7.59 3.29
CA THR A 562 -13.63 7.76 4.43
C THR A 562 -12.25 8.26 4.01
N ASN A 563 -11.72 7.79 2.88
CA ASN A 563 -10.38 8.16 2.42
C ASN A 563 -10.38 9.42 1.52
N GLY A 564 -11.56 9.87 1.08
CA GLY A 564 -11.69 11.02 0.17
C GLY A 564 -11.09 10.77 -1.21
N VAL A 565 -11.09 9.51 -1.69
CA VAL A 565 -10.54 9.10 -2.99
C VAL A 565 -11.53 8.22 -3.74
N THR A 566 -11.39 8.14 -5.06
CA THR A 566 -12.17 7.24 -5.92
C THR A 566 -11.28 6.10 -6.42
N TYR A 567 -11.70 4.84 -6.26
CA TYR A 567 -10.95 3.68 -6.75
C TYR A 567 -11.45 3.27 -8.14
N SER A 568 -11.01 4.00 -9.16
CA SER A 568 -11.45 3.82 -10.56
C SER A 568 -11.25 2.39 -11.08
N ASN A 569 -10.14 1.74 -10.75
CA ASN A 569 -9.82 0.36 -11.11
C ASN A 569 -10.82 -0.64 -10.49
N ARG A 570 -11.17 -0.47 -9.20
CA ARG A 570 -12.13 -1.33 -8.49
C ARG A 570 -13.54 -1.12 -9.02
N ARG A 571 -13.95 0.14 -9.23
CA ARG A 571 -15.25 0.47 -9.85
C ARG A 571 -15.38 -0.16 -11.23
N THR A 572 -14.35 -0.03 -12.07
CA THR A 572 -14.31 -0.63 -13.42
C THR A 572 -14.42 -2.15 -13.36
N THR A 573 -13.66 -2.80 -12.46
CA THR A 573 -13.70 -4.25 -12.26
C THR A 573 -15.10 -4.73 -11.87
N LEU A 574 -15.74 -4.02 -10.93
CA LEU A 574 -17.10 -4.32 -10.50
C LEU A 574 -18.12 -4.12 -11.65
N LEU A 575 -17.98 -3.05 -12.44
CA LEU A 575 -18.84 -2.81 -13.61
C LEU A 575 -18.69 -3.91 -14.67
N ILE A 576 -17.45 -4.32 -14.98
CA ILE A 576 -17.18 -5.43 -15.92
C ILE A 576 -17.85 -6.71 -15.43
N TRP A 577 -17.71 -7.03 -14.14
CA TRP A 577 -18.33 -8.22 -13.55
C TRP A 577 -19.87 -8.13 -13.64
N ASN A 578 -20.45 -6.99 -13.27
CA ASN A 578 -21.89 -6.76 -13.33
C ASN A 578 -22.45 -7.03 -14.74
N ARG A 579 -21.78 -6.47 -15.76
CA ARG A 579 -22.16 -6.64 -17.17
C ARG A 579 -22.00 -8.07 -17.65
N GLY A 580 -20.89 -8.71 -17.29
CA GLY A 580 -20.63 -10.12 -17.58
C GLY A 580 -21.73 -11.01 -17.03
N THR A 581 -22.12 -10.79 -15.78
CA THR A 581 -23.22 -11.52 -15.12
C THR A 581 -24.55 -11.29 -15.83
N ARG A 582 -24.93 -10.04 -16.15
CA ARG A 582 -26.17 -9.75 -16.91
C ARG A 582 -26.19 -10.46 -18.27
N SER A 583 -25.06 -10.45 -18.99
CA SER A 583 -24.93 -11.14 -20.27
C SER A 583 -25.08 -12.66 -20.12
N PHE A 584 -24.51 -13.23 -19.06
CA PHE A 584 -24.65 -14.64 -18.72
C PHE A 584 -26.10 -15.02 -18.41
N LEU A 585 -26.80 -14.26 -17.54
CA LEU A 585 -28.20 -14.50 -17.21
C LEU A 585 -29.10 -14.42 -18.45
N ASN A 586 -28.88 -13.42 -19.31
CA ASN A 586 -29.60 -13.28 -20.58
C ASN A 586 -29.38 -14.43 -21.56
N ARG A 587 -28.24 -15.13 -21.48
CA ARG A 587 -27.99 -16.33 -22.30
C ARG A 587 -28.64 -17.56 -21.70
N ILE A 588 -28.62 -17.71 -20.38
CA ILE A 588 -29.28 -18.82 -19.68
C ILE A 588 -30.79 -18.76 -19.88
N SER A 589 -31.39 -17.57 -19.81
CA SER A 589 -32.83 -17.39 -20.01
C SER A 589 -33.32 -17.76 -21.41
N ARG A 590 -32.41 -17.92 -22.38
CA ARG A 590 -32.71 -18.34 -23.76
C ARG A 590 -32.46 -19.84 -24.01
N LEU A 591 -32.03 -20.59 -22.99
CA LEU A 591 -31.92 -22.03 -23.10
C LEU A 591 -33.33 -22.64 -23.10
N PRO A 592 -33.59 -23.72 -23.86
CA PRO A 592 -34.92 -24.31 -24.12
C PRO A 592 -35.65 -24.90 -22.90
N ALA A 593 -35.21 -24.57 -21.69
CA ALA A 593 -35.84 -24.88 -20.41
C ALA A 593 -36.69 -23.69 -19.89
N ASP A 594 -37.38 -23.02 -20.81
CA ASP A 594 -38.12 -21.75 -20.69
C ASP A 594 -39.09 -21.66 -19.49
N ALA A 595 -39.41 -22.78 -18.84
CA ALA A 595 -40.44 -22.84 -17.82
C ALA A 595 -40.00 -22.52 -16.38
N PHE A 596 -38.70 -22.37 -16.08
CA PHE A 596 -38.24 -22.42 -14.67
C PHE A 596 -37.38 -21.26 -14.16
N MET A 597 -36.94 -20.32 -14.99
CA MET A 597 -35.98 -19.30 -14.57
C MET A 597 -36.49 -17.88 -14.85
N ASN A 598 -37.11 -17.26 -13.85
CA ASN A 598 -37.34 -15.82 -13.80
C ASN A 598 -36.12 -15.16 -13.12
N PHE A 599 -35.45 -14.25 -13.84
CA PHE A 599 -34.29 -13.50 -13.37
C PHE A 599 -34.59 -12.01 -13.09
N ASP A 600 -35.86 -11.58 -13.10
CA ASP A 600 -36.26 -10.17 -13.04
C ASP A 600 -35.68 -9.48 -11.80
N GLN A 601 -35.75 -10.16 -10.64
CA GLN A 601 -35.17 -9.65 -9.40
C GLN A 601 -33.64 -9.51 -9.52
N GLN A 602 -32.95 -10.52 -10.08
CA GLN A 602 -31.50 -10.48 -10.26
C GLN A 602 -31.06 -9.36 -11.21
N PHE A 603 -31.84 -9.10 -12.27
CA PHE A 603 -31.58 -7.97 -13.16
C PHE A 603 -31.79 -6.63 -12.45
N LEU A 604 -32.83 -6.50 -11.62
CA LEU A 604 -33.09 -5.30 -10.82
C LEU A 604 -31.95 -5.03 -9.82
N ASP A 605 -31.50 -6.06 -9.10
CA ASP A 605 -30.40 -5.96 -8.13
C ASP A 605 -29.10 -5.57 -8.83
N LEU A 606 -28.79 -6.17 -9.98
CA LEU A 606 -27.63 -5.80 -10.81
C LEU A 606 -27.74 -4.37 -11.37
N GLU A 607 -28.93 -3.91 -11.74
CA GLU A 607 -29.13 -2.53 -12.18
C GLU A 607 -28.89 -1.53 -11.03
N ARG A 608 -29.42 -1.83 -9.84
CA ARG A 608 -29.17 -1.02 -8.64
C ARG A 608 -27.67 -0.94 -8.33
N ALA A 609 -26.98 -2.08 -8.35
CA ALA A 609 -25.54 -2.16 -8.17
C ALA A 609 -24.77 -1.30 -9.20
N ARG A 610 -25.16 -1.36 -10.47
CA ARG A 610 -24.57 -0.55 -11.55
C ARG A 610 -24.72 0.94 -11.29
N MET A 611 -25.90 1.39 -10.83
CA MET A 611 -26.20 2.79 -10.53
C MET A 611 -25.37 3.34 -9.36
N TYR A 612 -24.93 2.50 -8.41
CA TYR A 612 -24.04 2.93 -7.33
C TYR A 612 -22.59 3.14 -7.79
N LEU A 613 -22.15 2.39 -8.81
CA LEU A 613 -20.78 2.45 -9.31
C LEU A 613 -20.55 3.58 -10.31
N TRP A 614 -21.62 4.07 -10.93
CA TRP A 614 -21.54 4.98 -12.06
C TRP A 614 -22.73 5.95 -12.10
N ALA A 615 -22.41 7.24 -12.31
CA ALA A 615 -23.40 8.29 -12.48
C ALA A 615 -23.57 8.62 -13.98
N PRO A 616 -24.81 8.66 -14.51
CA PRO A 616 -25.08 8.97 -15.92
C PRO A 616 -24.49 10.27 -16.47
N ASN A 617 -24.20 11.22 -15.58
CA ASN A 617 -23.74 12.56 -15.92
C ASN A 617 -22.21 12.73 -15.84
N ASP A 618 -21.47 11.67 -15.52
CA ASP A 618 -20.00 11.69 -15.46
C ASP A 618 -19.39 11.09 -16.74
N ALA A 619 -18.99 11.97 -17.67
CA ALA A 619 -18.43 11.59 -18.96
C ALA A 619 -17.05 10.92 -18.87
N ALA A 620 -16.38 10.98 -17.72
CA ALA A 620 -15.01 10.50 -17.53
C ALA A 620 -14.91 9.03 -17.10
N SER A 621 -16.01 8.39 -16.72
CA SER A 621 -15.98 7.09 -16.03
C SER A 621 -16.67 5.93 -16.76
N GLY A 622 -17.18 6.14 -17.98
CA GLY A 622 -17.84 5.10 -18.78
C GLY A 622 -16.98 4.59 -19.95
N LEU A 623 -17.07 3.30 -20.27
CA LEU A 623 -16.62 2.77 -21.56
C LEU A 623 -17.59 3.25 -22.66
N ASP A 624 -17.18 3.46 -23.91
CA ASP A 624 -18.06 3.98 -24.97
C ASP A 624 -19.34 3.15 -25.19
N SER A 625 -19.31 1.87 -24.85
CA SER A 625 -20.48 0.97 -24.80
C SER A 625 -21.57 1.40 -23.80
N ASP A 626 -21.22 2.08 -22.71
CA ASP A 626 -22.15 2.53 -21.66
C ASP A 626 -23.00 3.72 -22.14
N LYS A 627 -22.46 4.52 -23.07
CA LYS A 627 -23.21 5.59 -23.75
C LYS A 627 -24.31 5.02 -24.66
N ALA A 628 -24.07 3.89 -25.33
CA ALA A 628 -25.07 3.22 -26.16
C ALA A 628 -26.19 2.59 -25.32
N GLU A 629 -25.82 1.95 -24.20
CA GLU A 629 -26.80 1.40 -23.24
C GLU A 629 -27.62 2.52 -22.56
N MET A 630 -27.02 3.69 -22.32
CA MET A 630 -27.73 4.91 -21.91
C MET A 630 -28.71 5.43 -22.95
N GLN A 631 -28.33 5.47 -24.23
CA GLN A 631 -29.25 5.90 -25.28
C GLN A 631 -30.46 4.96 -25.33
N ILE A 632 -30.26 3.66 -25.09
CA ILE A 632 -31.33 2.67 -25.02
C ILE A 632 -32.19 2.86 -23.77
N LEU A 633 -31.60 3.10 -22.59
CA LEU A 633 -32.34 3.32 -21.35
C LEU A 633 -33.07 4.66 -21.31
N ALA A 634 -32.47 5.74 -21.83
CA ALA A 634 -33.11 7.03 -22.01
C ALA A 634 -34.23 6.94 -23.05
N LEU A 635 -34.05 6.17 -24.12
CA LEU A 635 -35.11 5.89 -25.09
C LEU A 635 -36.23 5.05 -24.46
N ALA A 636 -35.90 4.06 -23.62
CA ALA A 636 -36.87 3.25 -22.88
C ALA A 636 -37.63 4.06 -21.83
N ASP A 637 -36.96 4.97 -21.13
CA ASP A 637 -37.58 5.91 -20.19
C ASP A 637 -38.46 6.94 -20.93
N THR A 638 -38.00 7.46 -22.07
CA THR A 638 -38.82 8.31 -22.95
C THR A 638 -40.05 7.55 -23.48
N GLN A 639 -39.91 6.25 -23.79
CA GLN A 639 -41.02 5.39 -24.21
C GLN A 639 -41.95 5.03 -23.04
N ALA A 640 -41.44 4.87 -21.82
CA ALA A 640 -42.22 4.65 -20.60
C ALA A 640 -42.98 5.93 -20.18
N GLN A 641 -42.38 7.10 -20.38
CA GLN A 641 -43.03 8.41 -20.19
C GLN A 641 -44.11 8.67 -21.25
N GLN A 642 -43.95 8.11 -22.47
CA GLN A 642 -44.97 8.13 -23.52
C GLN A 642 -46.08 7.08 -23.33
N GLY A 643 -45.84 6.04 -22.52
CA GLY A 643 -46.80 4.98 -22.18
C GLY A 643 -47.29 5.11 -20.73
N ALA A 644 -48.44 5.77 -20.55
CA ALA A 644 -49.05 6.06 -19.25
C ALA A 644 -49.02 4.92 -18.20
N VAL A 645 -48.17 5.03 -17.17
CA VAL A 645 -48.39 4.49 -15.81
C VAL A 645 -47.61 5.31 -14.77
N ALA A 646 -48.15 6.45 -14.33
CA ALA A 646 -47.50 7.34 -13.35
C ALA A 646 -47.93 7.11 -11.88
N LEU A 647 -48.68 6.04 -11.57
CA LEU A 647 -49.27 5.87 -10.22
C LEU A 647 -48.70 4.72 -9.38
N VAL A 648 -47.81 3.90 -9.95
CA VAL A 648 -47.28 2.70 -9.27
C VAL A 648 -45.91 2.95 -8.61
N LEU A 649 -45.07 3.83 -9.18
CA LEU A 649 -43.68 4.01 -8.75
C LEU A 649 -43.45 4.76 -7.42
N ILE A 650 -44.39 5.57 -6.94
CA ILE A 650 -44.22 6.34 -5.70
C ILE A 650 -44.58 5.50 -4.46
N LYS A 651 -45.63 4.67 -4.54
CA LYS A 651 -45.99 3.77 -3.45
C LYS A 651 -44.94 2.69 -3.20
N ASP A 652 -44.31 2.20 -4.26
CA ASP A 652 -43.36 1.09 -4.19
C ASP A 652 -41.93 1.53 -3.80
N ASN A 653 -41.62 2.84 -3.84
CA ASN A 653 -40.30 3.41 -3.49
C ASN A 653 -40.32 4.35 -2.26
N MET A 654 -41.40 4.31 -1.47
CA MET A 654 -41.64 5.21 -0.34
C MET A 654 -40.52 5.17 0.74
N ASP A 655 -39.91 4.00 0.95
CA ASP A 655 -38.86 3.83 1.96
C ASP A 655 -37.55 4.55 1.58
N LEU A 656 -37.27 4.71 0.29
CA LEU A 656 -36.12 5.46 -0.21
C LEU A 656 -36.31 6.97 0.01
N TRP A 657 -37.53 7.45 -0.25
CA TRP A 657 -37.94 8.84 -0.05
C TRP A 657 -37.95 9.25 1.42
N LEU A 658 -38.47 8.38 2.29
CA LEU A 658 -38.43 8.58 3.74
C LEU A 658 -37.00 8.66 4.27
N LYS A 659 -36.08 7.89 3.69
CA LYS A 659 -34.66 7.91 4.08
C LYS A 659 -33.96 9.21 3.67
N GLN A 660 -34.33 9.77 2.52
CA GLN A 660 -33.82 11.07 2.06
C GLN A 660 -34.41 12.23 2.87
N LEU A 661 -35.72 12.26 3.11
CA LEU A 661 -36.37 13.28 3.94
C LEU A 661 -35.86 13.24 5.38
N ASN A 662 -35.78 12.06 6.01
CA ASN A 662 -35.22 11.93 7.36
C ASN A 662 -33.71 12.23 7.43
N GLY A 663 -32.96 12.01 6.35
CA GLY A 663 -31.58 12.44 6.23
C GLY A 663 -31.43 13.96 6.35
N VAL A 664 -32.37 14.72 5.78
CA VAL A 664 -32.39 16.19 5.85
C VAL A 664 -32.84 16.69 7.25
N PHE A 665 -33.83 16.03 7.88
CA PHE A 665 -34.30 16.39 9.24
C PHE A 665 -33.41 15.87 10.38
N SER A 666 -32.40 15.03 10.10
CA SER A 666 -31.46 14.50 11.10
C SER A 666 -30.61 15.57 11.78
N SER A 667 -30.43 16.73 11.13
CA SER A 667 -29.78 17.92 11.69
C SER A 667 -30.71 18.78 12.58
N ALA A 668 -32.03 18.52 12.56
CA ALA A 668 -33.06 19.31 13.24
C ALA A 668 -33.81 18.56 14.37
N HIS A 669 -33.50 17.29 14.64
CA HIS A 669 -34.10 16.47 15.70
C HIS A 669 -35.65 16.36 15.68
N VAL A 670 -36.29 16.47 14.51
CA VAL A 670 -37.75 16.25 14.36
C VAL A 670 -37.99 14.85 13.80
N HIS A 671 -38.75 14.02 14.53
CA HIS A 671 -39.09 12.67 14.10
C HIS A 671 -40.56 12.60 13.69
N VAL A 672 -40.83 12.50 12.39
CA VAL A 672 -42.18 12.30 11.84
C VAL A 672 -42.38 10.82 11.51
N SER A 673 -43.52 10.23 11.90
CA SER A 673 -43.77 8.81 11.65
C SER A 673 -44.09 8.54 10.18
N LYS A 674 -43.80 7.31 9.72
CA LYS A 674 -44.06 6.85 8.36
C LYS A 674 -45.54 7.04 7.97
N GLU A 675 -46.45 6.78 8.90
CA GLU A 675 -47.89 6.89 8.68
C GLU A 675 -48.34 8.33 8.44
N LYS A 676 -47.72 9.32 9.09
CA LYS A 676 -48.03 10.74 8.88
C LYS A 676 -47.52 11.28 7.55
N TRP A 677 -46.34 10.82 7.11
CA TRP A 677 -45.82 11.12 5.77
C TRP A 677 -46.73 10.55 4.68
N LEU A 678 -47.27 9.34 4.89
CA LEU A 678 -48.19 8.69 3.97
C LEU A 678 -49.51 9.44 3.83
N GLU A 679 -50.05 9.97 4.93
CA GLU A 679 -51.26 10.78 4.94
C GLU A 679 -51.04 12.10 4.20
N TYR A 680 -49.99 12.85 4.54
CA TYR A 680 -49.65 14.13 3.92
C TYR A 680 -49.39 14.02 2.39
N LEU A 681 -48.58 13.04 1.97
CA LEU A 681 -48.27 12.84 0.55
C LEU A 681 -49.48 12.29 -0.21
N GLY A 682 -50.33 11.49 0.44
CA GLY A 682 -51.58 10.99 -0.13
C GLY A 682 -52.52 12.14 -0.52
N ASP A 683 -52.71 13.10 0.39
CA ASP A 683 -53.60 14.25 0.18
C ASP A 683 -53.02 15.24 -0.85
N ARG A 684 -51.70 15.46 -0.84
CA ARG A 684 -51.04 16.40 -1.78
C ARG A 684 -50.92 15.85 -3.20
N LEU A 685 -50.67 14.56 -3.37
CA LEU A 685 -50.56 13.95 -4.70
C LEU A 685 -51.90 13.95 -5.45
N SER A 686 -53.04 13.99 -4.74
CA SER A 686 -54.36 14.19 -5.36
C SER A 686 -54.58 15.61 -5.90
N GLU A 687 -53.84 16.62 -5.43
CA GLU A 687 -53.99 18.01 -5.86
C GLU A 687 -53.08 18.40 -7.05
N ILE A 688 -52.00 17.65 -7.31
CA ILE A 688 -50.90 18.04 -8.21
C ILE A 688 -50.95 17.31 -9.58
N VAL A 689 -52.14 16.91 -10.05
CA VAL A 689 -52.32 15.89 -11.11
C VAL A 689 -51.81 16.24 -12.53
N LEU A 690 -51.21 17.41 -12.83
CA LEU A 690 -50.85 17.76 -14.23
C LEU A 690 -49.53 18.53 -14.41
N LYS A 691 -48.42 18.11 -13.81
CA LYS A 691 -47.09 18.68 -14.07
C LYS A 691 -45.98 17.62 -14.17
N ASP A 692 -44.87 18.00 -14.80
CA ASP A 692 -43.62 17.24 -14.92
C ASP A 692 -43.02 16.86 -13.55
N SER A 693 -42.36 15.71 -13.49
CA SER A 693 -41.90 15.03 -12.28
C SER A 693 -40.83 15.80 -11.50
N ASP A 694 -39.96 16.55 -12.18
CA ASP A 694 -38.89 17.30 -11.50
C ASP A 694 -39.42 18.57 -10.83
N THR A 695 -40.40 19.24 -11.44
CA THR A 695 -41.06 20.40 -10.83
C THR A 695 -41.96 19.99 -9.66
N MET A 696 -42.58 18.81 -9.76
CA MET A 696 -43.38 18.23 -8.68
C MET A 696 -42.51 17.86 -7.46
N LYS A 697 -41.32 17.30 -7.67
CA LYS A 697 -40.38 17.00 -6.58
C LYS A 697 -40.03 18.25 -5.78
N ASP A 698 -39.62 19.32 -6.46
CA ASP A 698 -39.18 20.56 -5.80
C ASP A 698 -40.31 21.30 -5.06
N GLU A 699 -41.55 21.28 -5.59
CA GLU A 699 -42.72 21.88 -4.92
C GLU A 699 -43.14 21.07 -3.69
N VAL A 700 -43.22 19.73 -3.79
CA VAL A 700 -43.55 18.85 -2.65
C VAL A 700 -42.47 18.92 -1.57
N PHE A 701 -41.19 19.02 -1.96
CA PHE A 701 -40.07 19.14 -1.03
C PHE A 701 -40.07 20.49 -0.30
N LYS A 702 -40.42 21.59 -0.99
CA LYS A 702 -40.55 22.92 -0.37
C LYS A 702 -41.77 23.02 0.53
N ASP A 703 -42.90 22.44 0.15
CA ASP A 703 -44.13 22.39 0.95
C ASP A 703 -43.94 21.52 2.21
N ALA A 704 -43.19 20.43 2.11
CA ALA A 704 -42.86 19.56 3.25
C ALA A 704 -41.88 20.18 4.26
N LEU A 705 -41.13 21.22 3.85
CA LEU A 705 -40.19 21.95 4.70
C LEU A 705 -40.85 23.10 5.49
N THR A 706 -42.03 23.56 5.07
CA THR A 706 -42.82 24.62 5.71
C THR A 706 -43.95 24.06 6.56
#